data_AF-A0A3M6U6U6-F1
#
_entry.id   AF-A0A3M6U6U6-F1
#
_cell.length_a   1.000
_cell.length_b   1.000
_cell.length_c   1.000
_cell.angle_alpha   90.00
_cell.angle_beta   90.00
_cell.angle_gamma   90.00
#
_symmetry.space_group_name_H-M   'P 1'
#
loop_
_entity.id
_entity.type
_entity.pdbx_description
1 polymer ?
#
loop_
_entity_poly.entity_id
_entity_poly.type
_entity_poly.pdbx_seq_one_letter_code
_entity_poly.pdbx_strand_id
1 'polypeptide(L)'
;MIYKRVLSLSSLIILWLQSRSFISGKCLHEFSGPTEKQKLTFQGKELPLTISYGHRASQQATAQLTKILLEEGLGYDDVKLVPRFQETLGTNCGNARFSGVPQAMIDTEVWVPFDREYPAENEVVADVGSIGFTGRLGWFTNSFFVDRMWSEHHQPADHWRALQLRVVLQELPLASELITCQACIENEFHPLQCVQLNQSGENCVALMAAHKGNLSSFMVEDQISSLRLNISVIWLGNNLTSTVLLNEAKRKPLLFYAWDPCPLTTDDKFRRITFPGCSFSSNYIAINHTNKYHGGCDFPLYDLRKFVWKEIQNRYKDIYGLLKAISFTREQITDILHQVGTTQNSALINDSMCHWLNKSRDIWLPWIQAETTAKRTVYIGGMFPSLVEAKAVWSSPGDEVGAQLAIQEINRDKNVLERCRLELLVAPTQCRGELVISAYVRYLNLHHSEKVIGIVGPACSKATLPIAEVARFHNTVLMGYGADDVALSDRTRFPMFFRTNPSIDEFKLAYLSIFREFGWKKCVVLREAKYPVNTIQSRTEFLTKHGVQVLSRELPSGEDLDAKSYVKNVAESKLTVVMLDAYPAVTRAVTCQAYKEGLTSEKGYVWFLLDWLESNWWDVDFYNSKRHAAPESVPCSNDDMKTFVDQGYFTLSSPFFGDDEQLVEGGGTVKQWKERYRSTVTKQKKEWSDYASFAHDAVWTYAVALNQLLKNDSSALDKIDTNSTSAKFGRYIQQVDFLGVSGRVHFNKGDRLSDIIIKQKFTSHSVTIGNFIHAHKPNATYSGGLQWNPNTITWAPGTIPSDVLPGEFLQFIYSLF
;
A
#
# COMPACT_ATOMS: atom_id res chain seq x y z
N MET A 1 -35.19 59.13 35.93
CA MET A 1 -34.33 59.37 34.76
C MET A 1 -33.31 58.22 34.58
N ILE A 2 -33.76 56.95 34.66
CA ILE A 2 -32.95 55.73 34.48
C ILE A 2 -33.91 54.64 33.98
N TYR A 3 -34.50 54.79 32.79
CA TYR A 3 -35.32 53.71 32.17
C TYR A 3 -35.44 53.82 30.64
N LYS A 4 -34.68 54.73 30.00
CA LYS A 4 -34.72 54.95 28.53
C LYS A 4 -33.39 54.69 27.80
N ARG A 5 -32.36 54.15 28.47
CA ARG A 5 -31.03 53.86 27.87
C ARG A 5 -30.63 52.38 27.80
N VAL A 6 -31.46 51.45 28.29
CA VAL A 6 -31.15 50.00 28.25
C VAL A 6 -31.82 49.29 27.06
N LEU A 7 -32.84 49.90 26.44
CA LEU A 7 -33.57 49.30 25.32
C LEU A 7 -32.96 49.56 23.93
N SER A 8 -31.95 50.44 23.79
CA SER A 8 -31.29 50.64 22.50
C SER A 8 -30.01 49.81 22.33
N LEU A 9 -29.44 49.27 23.41
CA LEU A 9 -28.23 48.42 23.34
C LEU A 9 -28.56 46.95 23.08
N SER A 10 -29.69 46.44 23.59
CA SER A 10 -30.16 45.08 23.32
C SER A 10 -30.64 44.91 21.87
N SER A 11 -31.32 45.91 21.30
CA SER A 11 -31.73 45.88 19.88
C SER A 11 -30.55 46.05 18.92
N LEU A 12 -29.53 46.82 19.29
CA LEU A 12 -28.31 46.94 18.48
C LEU A 12 -27.43 45.69 18.57
N ILE A 13 -27.38 44.98 19.70
CA ILE A 13 -26.65 43.70 19.82
C ILE A 13 -27.40 42.56 19.12
N ILE A 14 -28.73 42.56 19.08
CA ILE A 14 -29.51 41.58 18.30
C ILE A 14 -29.39 41.84 16.80
N LEU A 15 -29.31 43.10 16.36
CA LEU A 15 -28.98 43.46 14.97
C LEU A 15 -27.50 43.27 14.62
N TRP A 16 -26.57 43.32 15.58
CA TRP A 16 -25.16 42.96 15.38
C TRP A 16 -24.89 41.45 15.44
N LEU A 17 -25.74 40.67 16.12
CA LEU A 17 -25.72 39.21 16.10
C LEU A 17 -26.44 38.63 14.87
N GLN A 18 -27.29 39.40 14.19
CA GLN A 18 -27.89 39.05 12.89
C GLN A 18 -27.14 39.63 11.67
N SER A 19 -26.00 40.30 11.87
CA SER A 19 -25.18 40.85 10.78
C SER A 19 -23.70 40.49 10.89
N ARG A 20 -23.39 39.29 11.43
CA ARG A 20 -22.08 38.68 11.22
C ARG A 20 -22.05 37.95 9.87
N SER A 21 -21.44 38.64 8.91
CA SER A 21 -20.60 38.07 7.85
C SER A 21 -21.23 37.03 6.91
N PHE A 22 -21.94 37.51 5.88
CA PHE A 22 -21.99 36.89 4.55
C PHE A 22 -20.65 37.08 3.80
N ILE A 23 -19.53 36.77 4.46
CA ILE A 23 -18.18 36.82 3.87
C ILE A 23 -17.38 35.63 4.39
N SER A 24 -17.68 34.45 3.84
CA SER A 24 -16.80 33.29 3.74
C SER A 24 -17.51 32.33 2.81
N GLY A 25 -16.98 32.04 1.62
CA GLY A 25 -17.54 31.08 0.67
C GLY A 25 -17.44 29.62 1.12
N LYS A 26 -17.64 29.34 2.41
CA LYS A 26 -17.62 28.01 3.03
C LYS A 26 -18.95 27.73 3.70
N CYS A 27 -19.48 26.54 3.46
CA CYS A 27 -20.73 25.97 3.89
C CYS A 27 -20.66 25.35 5.30
N LEU A 28 -19.53 24.71 5.66
CA LEU A 28 -19.33 23.98 6.92
C LEU A 28 -18.69 24.89 7.99
N HIS A 29 -19.46 25.82 8.53
CA HIS A 29 -18.95 26.92 9.36
C HIS A 29 -18.25 26.50 10.67
N GLU A 30 -18.67 25.39 11.28
CA GLU A 30 -18.14 24.91 12.56
C GLU A 30 -17.07 23.81 12.40
N PHE A 31 -16.73 23.44 11.17
CA PHE A 31 -15.76 22.39 10.87
C PHE A 31 -14.45 22.98 10.34
N SER A 32 -13.36 22.74 11.07
CA SER A 32 -12.02 23.07 10.62
C SER A 32 -11.52 21.94 9.71
N GLY A 33 -11.85 22.01 8.42
CA GLY A 33 -11.36 21.06 7.42
C GLY A 33 -9.84 21.11 7.22
N PRO A 34 -9.28 20.24 6.37
CA PRO A 34 -7.85 20.17 6.11
C PRO A 34 -7.28 21.54 5.68
N THR A 35 -6.13 21.93 6.25
CA THR A 35 -5.42 23.17 5.90
C THR A 35 -4.70 23.09 4.56
N GLU A 36 -4.30 21.88 4.15
CA GLU A 36 -3.66 21.60 2.87
C GLU A 36 -4.69 21.03 1.90
N LYS A 37 -4.83 21.67 0.75
CA LYS A 37 -5.78 21.27 -0.28
C LYS A 37 -5.24 20.14 -1.14
N GLN A 38 -6.08 19.16 -1.43
CA GLN A 38 -5.76 17.98 -2.23
C GLN A 38 -6.24 18.17 -3.67
N LYS A 39 -5.50 17.64 -4.65
CA LYS A 39 -5.89 17.68 -6.06
C LYS A 39 -6.01 16.27 -6.62
N LEU A 40 -7.00 16.05 -7.47
CA LEU A 40 -7.11 14.82 -8.22
C LEU A 40 -6.07 14.81 -9.35
N THR A 41 -5.23 13.78 -9.37
CA THR A 41 -4.25 13.56 -10.44
C THR A 41 -4.45 12.22 -11.13
N PHE A 42 -4.23 12.20 -12.45
CA PHE A 42 -4.23 10.99 -13.27
C PHE A 42 -3.17 11.12 -14.36
N GLN A 43 -2.32 10.10 -14.52
CA GLN A 43 -1.24 10.08 -15.51
C GLN A 43 -0.38 11.36 -15.50
N GLY A 44 -0.13 11.92 -14.32
CA GLY A 44 0.69 13.12 -14.13
C GLY A 44 0.00 14.46 -14.47
N LYS A 45 -1.29 14.47 -14.79
CA LYS A 45 -2.08 15.68 -15.01
C LYS A 45 -3.05 15.91 -13.85
N GLU A 46 -3.18 17.17 -13.43
CA GLU A 46 -4.24 17.61 -12.53
C GLU A 46 -5.58 17.63 -13.29
N LEU A 47 -6.63 17.12 -12.66
CA LEU A 47 -7.97 17.01 -13.24
C LEU A 47 -9.02 17.53 -12.27
N PRO A 48 -10.12 18.13 -12.76
CA PRO A 48 -11.27 18.40 -11.92
C PRO A 48 -11.92 17.08 -11.48
N LEU A 49 -12.36 17.02 -10.23
CA LEU A 49 -13.19 15.91 -9.75
C LEU A 49 -14.64 16.17 -10.17
N THR A 50 -15.18 15.35 -11.07
CA THR A 50 -16.51 15.61 -11.66
C THR A 50 -17.61 14.69 -11.10
N ILE A 51 -18.73 15.30 -10.70
CA ILE A 51 -19.92 14.62 -10.17
C ILE A 51 -21.09 14.87 -11.12
N SER A 52 -21.77 13.81 -11.58
CA SER A 52 -22.93 13.96 -12.44
C SER A 52 -24.18 14.40 -11.66
N TYR A 53 -25.02 15.22 -12.31
CA TYR A 53 -26.36 15.53 -11.83
C TYR A 53 -27.38 15.47 -12.97
N GLY A 54 -28.63 15.12 -12.64
CA GLY A 54 -29.75 15.06 -13.58
C GLY A 54 -30.84 16.09 -13.27
N HIS A 55 -32.02 15.89 -13.85
CA HIS A 55 -33.19 16.77 -13.64
C HIS A 55 -33.96 16.50 -12.33
N ARG A 56 -33.62 15.41 -11.61
CA ARG A 56 -34.29 15.06 -10.35
C ARG A 56 -33.73 15.89 -9.19
N ALA A 57 -34.63 16.47 -8.39
CA ALA A 57 -34.26 17.24 -7.21
C ALA A 57 -33.42 16.44 -6.20
N SER A 58 -33.72 15.15 -6.01
CA SER A 58 -32.96 14.26 -5.11
C SER A 58 -31.52 14.05 -5.58
N GLN A 59 -31.31 13.87 -6.90
CA GLN A 59 -29.98 13.69 -7.47
C GLN A 59 -29.18 14.99 -7.41
N GLN A 60 -29.83 16.13 -7.68
CA GLN A 60 -29.18 17.44 -7.55
C GLN A 60 -28.75 17.72 -6.12
N ALA A 61 -29.60 17.42 -5.13
CA ALA A 61 -29.30 17.56 -3.73
C ALA A 61 -28.12 16.66 -3.30
N THR A 62 -28.18 15.36 -3.63
CA THR A 62 -27.12 14.41 -3.26
C THR A 62 -25.78 14.72 -3.94
N ALA A 63 -25.79 15.17 -5.19
CA ALA A 63 -24.59 15.62 -5.89
C ALA A 63 -23.98 16.88 -5.27
N GLN A 64 -24.82 17.87 -4.93
CA GLN A 64 -24.38 19.11 -4.28
C GLN A 64 -23.83 18.86 -2.87
N LEU A 65 -24.50 18.01 -2.09
CA LEU A 65 -24.02 17.59 -0.77
C LEU A 65 -22.65 16.90 -0.87
N THR A 66 -22.50 15.97 -1.81
CA THR A 66 -21.24 15.25 -2.03
C THR A 66 -20.11 16.21 -2.42
N LYS A 67 -20.41 17.20 -3.28
CA LYS A 67 -19.47 18.26 -3.65
C LYS A 67 -18.96 19.01 -2.42
N ILE A 68 -19.87 19.49 -1.56
CA ILE A 68 -19.51 20.25 -0.34
C ILE A 68 -18.62 19.41 0.58
N LEU A 69 -18.98 18.15 0.82
CA LEU A 69 -18.19 17.25 1.68
C LEU A 69 -16.79 16.95 1.09
N LEU A 70 -16.65 16.90 -0.23
CA LEU A 70 -15.34 16.76 -0.88
C LEU A 70 -14.49 18.03 -0.78
N GLU A 71 -15.07 19.20 -1.05
CA GLU A 71 -14.35 20.48 -1.07
C GLU A 71 -13.95 20.99 0.33
N GLU A 72 -14.90 20.92 1.26
CA GLU A 72 -14.76 21.50 2.60
C GLU A 72 -14.48 20.46 3.68
N GLY A 73 -15.01 19.24 3.48
CA GLY A 73 -14.80 18.12 4.39
C GLY A 73 -13.46 17.42 4.22
N LEU A 74 -13.18 16.95 3.00
CA LEU A 74 -11.95 16.23 2.64
C LEU A 74 -10.85 17.14 2.04
N GLY A 75 -11.18 18.40 1.75
CA GLY A 75 -10.21 19.39 1.30
C GLY A 75 -9.77 19.22 -0.16
N TYR A 76 -10.58 18.63 -1.04
CA TYR A 76 -10.27 18.58 -2.47
C TYR A 76 -10.51 19.94 -3.14
N ASP A 77 -9.64 20.28 -4.09
CA ASP A 77 -9.77 21.44 -4.98
C ASP A 77 -10.37 21.03 -6.32
N ASP A 78 -11.05 21.99 -6.97
CA ASP A 78 -11.61 21.87 -8.32
C ASP A 78 -12.66 20.76 -8.51
N VAL A 79 -13.64 20.68 -7.58
CA VAL A 79 -14.77 19.75 -7.70
C VAL A 79 -15.89 20.39 -8.53
N LYS A 80 -16.39 19.70 -9.57
CA LYS A 80 -17.35 20.25 -10.53
C LYS A 80 -18.59 19.37 -10.67
N LEU A 81 -19.75 20.01 -10.69
CA LEU A 81 -20.99 19.36 -11.12
C LEU A 81 -21.09 19.39 -12.64
N VAL A 82 -21.39 18.26 -13.26
CA VAL A 82 -21.55 18.13 -14.71
C VAL A 82 -22.93 17.52 -15.04
N PRO A 83 -23.65 18.03 -16.05
CA PRO A 83 -24.95 17.47 -16.43
C PRO A 83 -24.78 16.06 -16.97
N ARG A 84 -25.70 15.16 -16.61
CA ARG A 84 -25.69 13.77 -17.08
C ARG A 84 -26.06 13.71 -18.57
N PHE A 85 -25.08 13.43 -19.43
CA PHE A 85 -25.33 13.09 -20.84
C PHE A 85 -25.91 11.66 -20.92
N GLN A 86 -26.88 11.45 -21.82
CA GLN A 86 -27.61 10.19 -22.00
C GLN A 86 -26.70 8.96 -22.28
N GLU A 87 -25.42 9.17 -22.60
CA GLU A 87 -24.44 8.10 -22.87
C GLU A 87 -23.50 7.78 -21.70
N THR A 88 -23.50 8.57 -20.62
CA THR A 88 -22.60 8.32 -19.48
C THR A 88 -23.37 7.72 -18.31
N LEU A 89 -23.09 6.44 -18.04
CA LEU A 89 -23.35 5.69 -16.80
C LEU A 89 -24.77 5.11 -16.57
N GLY A 90 -25.75 5.30 -17.45
CA GLY A 90 -27.13 4.82 -17.20
C GLY A 90 -27.55 3.54 -17.91
N THR A 91 -27.28 3.41 -19.21
CA THR A 91 -27.99 2.44 -20.05
C THR A 91 -27.08 1.40 -20.71
N ASN A 92 -25.79 1.70 -20.90
CA ASN A 92 -24.82 0.83 -21.59
C ASN A 92 -23.53 0.60 -20.79
N CYS A 93 -23.60 0.41 -19.46
CA CYS A 93 -22.42 0.06 -18.65
C CYS A 93 -21.81 -1.31 -18.99
N GLY A 94 -22.43 -2.11 -19.87
CA GLY A 94 -21.92 -3.43 -20.26
C GLY A 94 -20.90 -3.45 -21.40
N ASN A 95 -20.73 -2.37 -22.19
CA ASN A 95 -19.92 -2.43 -23.42
C ASN A 95 -19.06 -1.19 -23.73
N ALA A 96 -19.03 -0.18 -22.85
CA ALA A 96 -18.23 1.01 -23.10
C ALA A 96 -16.76 0.80 -22.69
N ARG A 97 -15.92 0.39 -23.65
CA ARG A 97 -14.45 0.41 -23.51
C ARG A 97 -13.97 1.87 -23.48
N PHE A 98 -13.91 2.47 -22.30
CA PHE A 98 -13.28 3.77 -22.13
C PHE A 98 -11.79 3.62 -21.93
N SER A 99 -11.00 4.18 -22.85
CA SER A 99 -9.56 4.39 -22.67
C SER A 99 -9.32 5.86 -22.30
N GLY A 100 -9.58 6.25 -21.05
CA GLY A 100 -9.37 7.63 -20.61
C GLY A 100 -10.15 8.07 -19.37
N VAL A 101 -10.09 9.38 -19.09
CA VAL A 101 -10.80 10.03 -17.99
C VAL A 101 -12.28 10.21 -18.36
N PRO A 102 -13.23 9.71 -17.56
CA PRO A 102 -14.65 9.92 -17.85
C PRO A 102 -15.08 11.37 -17.59
N GLN A 103 -16.06 11.85 -18.35
CA GLN A 103 -16.62 13.20 -18.16
C GLN A 103 -17.24 13.38 -16.76
N ALA A 104 -17.91 12.35 -16.25
CA ALA A 104 -18.39 12.26 -14.88
C ALA A 104 -17.69 11.09 -14.17
N MET A 105 -16.98 11.39 -13.09
CA MET A 105 -16.24 10.39 -12.30
C MET A 105 -17.08 9.80 -11.16
N ILE A 106 -18.08 10.52 -10.67
CA ILE A 106 -18.98 10.11 -9.60
C ILE A 106 -20.43 10.30 -10.06
N ASP A 107 -21.29 9.31 -9.85
CA ASP A 107 -22.75 9.46 -9.92
C ASP A 107 -23.35 9.05 -8.57
N THR A 108 -24.02 9.99 -7.91
CA THR A 108 -24.53 9.78 -6.55
C THR A 108 -25.87 9.06 -6.51
N GLU A 109 -26.62 9.01 -7.63
CA GLU A 109 -27.98 8.46 -7.66
C GLU A 109 -28.31 7.82 -9.02
N VAL A 110 -27.92 6.55 -9.17
CA VAL A 110 -28.27 5.71 -10.33
C VAL A 110 -29.41 4.77 -9.94
N TRP A 111 -30.49 4.78 -10.72
CA TRP A 111 -31.66 3.92 -10.51
C TRP A 111 -31.39 2.52 -11.07
N VAL A 112 -31.16 1.55 -10.19
CA VAL A 112 -30.83 0.15 -10.55
C VAL A 112 -32.01 -0.77 -10.20
N PRO A 113 -32.55 -1.56 -11.15
CA PRO A 113 -33.56 -2.58 -10.83
C PRO A 113 -33.03 -3.61 -9.83
N PHE A 114 -33.85 -4.03 -8.86
CA PHE A 114 -33.46 -4.96 -7.79
C PHE A 114 -33.00 -6.34 -8.28
N ASP A 115 -33.43 -6.73 -9.46
CA ASP A 115 -33.18 -8.04 -10.06
C ASP A 115 -32.02 -8.02 -11.06
N ARG A 116 -31.29 -6.90 -11.16
CA ARG A 116 -30.08 -6.77 -11.99
C ARG A 116 -28.83 -6.94 -11.12
N GLU A 117 -28.15 -8.07 -11.28
CA GLU A 117 -26.79 -8.23 -10.76
C GLU A 117 -25.81 -7.42 -11.62
N TYR A 118 -25.12 -6.45 -11.03
CA TYR A 118 -24.00 -5.78 -11.68
C TYR A 118 -22.76 -6.67 -11.55
N PRO A 119 -22.07 -7.01 -12.64
CA PRO A 119 -20.85 -7.81 -12.55
C PRO A 119 -19.81 -7.03 -11.74
N ALA A 120 -19.25 -7.69 -10.72
CA ALA A 120 -18.17 -7.15 -9.88
C ALA A 120 -16.90 -6.80 -10.69
N GLU A 121 -16.81 -7.28 -11.93
CA GLU A 121 -15.66 -7.23 -12.84
C GLU A 121 -15.75 -6.12 -13.91
N ASN A 122 -16.55 -5.07 -13.72
CA ASN A 122 -16.48 -3.94 -14.66
C ASN A 122 -15.16 -3.17 -14.46
N GLU A 123 -14.27 -3.21 -15.45
CA GLU A 123 -12.92 -2.62 -15.36
C GLU A 123 -12.95 -1.09 -15.22
N VAL A 124 -14.04 -0.42 -15.61
CA VAL A 124 -14.09 1.05 -15.69
C VAL A 124 -14.84 1.70 -14.52
N VAL A 125 -15.88 1.07 -13.98
CA VAL A 125 -16.77 1.69 -12.99
C VAL A 125 -17.03 0.73 -11.83
N ALA A 126 -16.95 1.25 -10.62
CA ALA A 126 -17.27 0.52 -9.39
C ALA A 126 -18.65 0.93 -8.84
N ASP A 127 -19.44 -0.06 -8.48
CA ASP A 127 -20.64 0.10 -7.66
C ASP A 127 -20.23 0.29 -6.20
N VAL A 128 -20.62 1.43 -5.62
CA VAL A 128 -20.28 1.82 -4.24
C VAL A 128 -21.37 1.37 -3.26
N GLY A 129 -22.51 0.87 -3.77
CA GLY A 129 -23.64 0.42 -2.98
C GLY A 129 -24.79 1.43 -2.91
N SER A 130 -25.83 1.05 -2.18
CA SER A 130 -27.07 1.84 -2.03
C SER A 130 -26.82 3.19 -1.35
N ILE A 131 -27.60 4.19 -1.74
CA ILE A 131 -27.67 5.50 -1.11
C ILE A 131 -28.62 5.53 0.12
N GLY A 132 -29.32 4.43 0.40
CA GLY A 132 -30.13 4.25 1.62
C GLY A 132 -31.64 4.41 1.44
N PHE A 133 -32.11 4.87 0.28
CA PHE A 133 -33.54 4.93 -0.06
C PHE A 133 -33.81 4.38 -1.47
N THR A 134 -35.06 4.01 -1.72
CA THR A 134 -35.50 3.42 -2.99
C THR A 134 -36.22 4.43 -3.86
N GLY A 135 -36.15 4.22 -5.17
CA GLY A 135 -36.84 5.02 -6.17
C GLY A 135 -38.01 4.25 -6.78
N ARG A 136 -39.14 4.90 -7.02
CA ARG A 136 -40.24 4.31 -7.78
C ARG A 136 -40.96 5.34 -8.62
N LEU A 137 -41.33 4.97 -9.84
CA LEU A 137 -42.26 5.76 -10.63
C LEU A 137 -43.70 5.42 -10.23
N GLY A 138 -44.62 6.36 -10.43
CA GLY A 138 -46.02 6.13 -10.07
C GLY A 138 -46.95 7.20 -10.56
N TRP A 139 -48.24 6.88 -10.51
CA TRP A 139 -49.31 7.84 -10.64
C TRP A 139 -49.74 8.25 -9.24
N PHE A 140 -50.15 9.49 -9.08
CA PHE A 140 -50.51 10.08 -7.81
C PHE A 140 -51.79 10.90 -7.97
N THR A 141 -52.55 10.95 -6.88
CA THR A 141 -53.75 11.77 -6.75
C THR A 141 -53.79 12.41 -5.37
N ASN A 142 -54.71 13.35 -5.13
CA ASN A 142 -54.79 14.02 -3.83
C ASN A 142 -55.34 13.09 -2.75
N SER A 143 -54.76 13.17 -1.54
CA SER A 143 -55.26 12.47 -0.36
C SER A 143 -56.71 12.84 -0.06
N PHE A 144 -57.07 14.12 -0.15
CA PHE A 144 -58.45 14.57 0.09
C PHE A 144 -59.45 13.96 -0.91
N PHE A 145 -59.03 13.74 -2.16
CA PHE A 145 -59.88 13.14 -3.18
C PHE A 145 -60.13 11.67 -2.85
N VAL A 146 -59.08 10.93 -2.45
CA VAL A 146 -59.19 9.54 -2.02
C VAL A 146 -60.10 9.41 -0.80
N ASP A 147 -59.89 10.24 0.22
CA ASP A 147 -60.68 10.20 1.46
C ASP A 147 -62.16 10.53 1.20
N ARG A 148 -62.44 11.50 0.29
CA ARG A 148 -63.80 11.84 -0.15
C ARG A 148 -64.46 10.70 -0.91
N MET A 149 -63.79 10.10 -1.90
CA MET A 149 -64.34 9.00 -2.69
C MET A 149 -64.62 7.75 -1.85
N TRP A 150 -63.81 7.51 -0.81
CA TRP A 150 -64.06 6.43 0.13
C TRP A 150 -65.27 6.73 1.02
N SER A 151 -65.33 7.92 1.62
CA SER A 151 -66.40 8.29 2.56
C SER A 151 -67.78 8.46 1.90
N GLU A 152 -67.84 9.06 0.71
CA GLU A 152 -69.11 9.36 0.02
C GLU A 152 -69.56 8.23 -0.91
N HIS A 153 -68.62 7.56 -1.59
CA HIS A 153 -68.93 6.61 -2.65
C HIS A 153 -68.42 5.18 -2.39
N HIS A 154 -67.73 4.94 -1.26
CA HIS A 154 -67.11 3.66 -0.91
C HIS A 154 -66.16 3.13 -2.01
N GLN A 155 -65.48 4.04 -2.73
CA GLN A 155 -64.55 3.70 -3.81
C GLN A 155 -63.10 4.00 -3.43
N PRO A 156 -62.17 3.05 -3.61
CA PRO A 156 -60.75 3.25 -3.34
C PRO A 156 -60.07 3.96 -4.52
N ALA A 157 -60.15 5.29 -4.56
CA ALA A 157 -59.64 6.09 -5.69
C ALA A 157 -58.11 6.09 -5.85
N ASP A 158 -57.38 5.48 -4.91
CA ASP A 158 -55.95 5.19 -4.96
C ASP A 158 -55.63 3.81 -5.58
N HIS A 159 -56.58 3.19 -6.28
CA HIS A 159 -56.37 1.93 -7.00
C HIS A 159 -56.79 2.06 -8.47
N TRP A 160 -55.97 1.53 -9.40
CA TRP A 160 -56.19 1.70 -10.85
C TRP A 160 -57.58 1.28 -11.35
N ARG A 161 -58.18 0.23 -10.77
CA ARG A 161 -59.54 -0.22 -11.11
C ARG A 161 -60.60 0.85 -10.86
N ALA A 162 -60.40 1.70 -9.85
CA ALA A 162 -61.32 2.80 -9.57
C ALA A 162 -61.37 3.79 -10.74
N LEU A 163 -60.27 3.97 -11.48
CA LEU A 163 -60.20 4.82 -12.67
C LEU A 163 -60.97 4.26 -13.88
N GLN A 164 -61.57 3.06 -13.77
CA GLN A 164 -62.51 2.53 -14.77
C GLN A 164 -63.97 2.82 -14.40
N LEU A 165 -64.24 3.24 -13.16
CA LEU A 165 -65.58 3.47 -12.67
C LEU A 165 -66.05 4.87 -13.07
N ARG A 166 -67.25 4.94 -13.65
CA ARG A 166 -67.84 6.22 -14.07
C ARG A 166 -67.96 7.23 -12.92
N VAL A 167 -68.29 6.77 -11.71
CA VAL A 167 -68.41 7.62 -10.51
C VAL A 167 -67.08 8.29 -10.12
N VAL A 168 -65.95 7.64 -10.38
CA VAL A 168 -64.62 8.20 -10.08
C VAL A 168 -64.19 9.14 -11.21
N LEU A 169 -64.42 8.75 -12.46
CA LEU A 169 -64.06 9.55 -13.64
C LEU A 169 -64.84 10.87 -13.73
N GLN A 170 -66.10 10.92 -13.26
CA GLN A 170 -66.91 12.15 -13.24
C GLN A 170 -66.40 13.21 -12.25
N GLU A 171 -65.67 12.79 -11.22
CA GLU A 171 -65.10 13.68 -10.21
C GLU A 171 -63.68 14.16 -10.56
N LEU A 172 -63.10 13.64 -11.65
CA LEU A 172 -61.78 14.01 -12.12
C LEU A 172 -61.89 14.98 -13.32
N PRO A 173 -61.15 16.10 -13.30
CA PRO A 173 -61.27 17.13 -14.31
C PRO A 173 -60.58 16.76 -15.64
N LEU A 174 -61.07 17.39 -16.72
CA LEU A 174 -60.47 17.33 -18.05
C LEU A 174 -59.21 18.20 -18.13
N ALA A 175 -58.40 18.00 -19.18
CA ALA A 175 -57.16 18.77 -19.40
C ALA A 175 -57.42 20.30 -19.44
N SER A 176 -58.50 20.72 -20.10
CA SER A 176 -58.92 22.12 -20.24
C SER A 176 -59.27 22.80 -18.90
N GLU A 177 -59.55 22.02 -17.85
CA GLU A 177 -59.91 22.54 -16.53
C GLU A 177 -58.71 22.68 -15.58
N LEU A 178 -57.66 21.88 -15.83
CA LEU A 178 -56.43 21.85 -15.03
C LEU A 178 -55.33 22.76 -15.60
N ILE A 179 -55.29 22.92 -16.92
CA ILE A 179 -54.19 23.58 -17.64
C ILE A 179 -54.74 24.82 -18.34
N THR A 180 -54.30 25.99 -17.89
CA THR A 180 -54.69 27.30 -18.47
C THR A 180 -53.67 27.84 -19.47
N CYS A 181 -52.54 27.16 -19.63
CA CYS A 181 -51.42 27.57 -20.49
C CYS A 181 -51.20 26.55 -21.61
N GLN A 182 -51.75 26.80 -22.79
CA GLN A 182 -51.57 25.91 -23.95
C GLN A 182 -50.10 25.86 -24.42
N ALA A 183 -49.35 26.96 -24.26
CA ALA A 183 -47.93 27.03 -24.59
C ALA A 183 -47.02 26.24 -23.64
N CYS A 184 -47.56 25.75 -22.52
CA CYS A 184 -46.83 24.97 -21.52
C CYS A 184 -46.85 23.47 -21.79
N ILE A 185 -47.60 23.02 -22.80
CA ILE A 185 -47.75 21.62 -23.16
C ILE A 185 -46.66 21.25 -24.16
N GLU A 186 -45.77 20.33 -23.78
CA GLU A 186 -44.68 19.84 -24.64
C GLU A 186 -45.14 18.70 -25.55
N ASN A 187 -46.05 17.85 -25.06
CA ASN A 187 -46.55 16.68 -25.78
C ASN A 187 -47.90 16.21 -25.20
N GLU A 188 -48.70 15.51 -26.00
CA GLU A 188 -49.97 14.92 -25.58
C GLU A 188 -50.09 13.49 -26.09
N PHE A 189 -50.70 12.62 -25.28
CA PHE A 189 -51.10 11.27 -25.68
C PHE A 189 -52.58 11.05 -25.38
N HIS A 190 -53.34 10.70 -26.40
CA HIS A 190 -54.76 10.35 -26.28
C HIS A 190 -54.97 8.89 -26.72
N PRO A 191 -55.51 8.02 -25.86
CA PRO A 191 -55.80 6.65 -26.25
C PRO A 191 -57.02 6.61 -27.17
N LEU A 192 -57.19 5.53 -27.94
CA LEU A 192 -58.23 5.42 -28.98
C LEU A 192 -59.65 5.64 -28.46
N GLN A 193 -59.93 5.32 -27.18
CA GLN A 193 -61.23 5.52 -26.56
C GLN A 193 -61.58 7.01 -26.36
N CYS A 194 -60.58 7.90 -26.40
CA CYS A 194 -60.71 9.34 -26.19
C CYS A 194 -60.80 10.14 -27.49
N VAL A 195 -60.69 9.49 -28.65
CA VAL A 195 -60.64 10.13 -29.97
C VAL A 195 -61.93 9.82 -30.73
N GLN A 196 -62.83 10.81 -30.87
CA GLN A 196 -63.98 10.76 -31.79
C GLN A 196 -63.72 11.64 -33.01
N LEU A 197 -64.38 11.34 -34.15
CA LEU A 197 -64.33 12.13 -35.38
C LEU A 197 -64.69 13.60 -35.05
N ASN A 198 -63.69 14.49 -35.17
CA ASN A 198 -63.70 15.95 -34.97
C ASN A 198 -63.54 16.51 -33.54
N GLN A 199 -63.30 15.70 -32.50
CA GLN A 199 -62.92 16.20 -31.16
C GLN A 199 -61.89 15.26 -30.51
N SER A 200 -60.61 15.62 -30.56
CA SER A 200 -59.54 14.87 -29.87
C SER A 200 -59.43 15.33 -28.41
N GLY A 201 -59.63 14.41 -27.46
CA GLY A 201 -59.27 14.65 -26.05
C GLY A 201 -60.33 15.30 -25.15
N GLU A 202 -61.49 15.73 -25.68
CA GLU A 202 -62.50 16.47 -24.91
C GLU A 202 -63.31 15.60 -23.91
N ASN A 203 -63.20 14.27 -23.96
CA ASN A 203 -63.99 13.34 -23.13
C ASN A 203 -63.17 12.51 -22.12
N CYS A 204 -61.87 12.79 -21.95
CA CYS A 204 -60.99 12.00 -21.09
C CYS A 204 -60.28 12.82 -20.02
N VAL A 205 -60.20 12.22 -18.84
CA VAL A 205 -59.51 12.79 -17.67
C VAL A 205 -58.03 12.99 -18.00
N ALA A 206 -57.44 14.06 -17.48
CA ALA A 206 -56.04 14.37 -17.70
C ALA A 206 -55.12 13.78 -16.62
N LEU A 207 -54.07 13.09 -17.07
CA LEU A 207 -52.88 12.74 -16.29
C LEU A 207 -51.76 13.72 -16.65
N MET A 208 -51.38 14.59 -15.71
CA MET A 208 -50.27 15.52 -15.92
C MET A 208 -48.93 14.82 -15.70
N ALA A 209 -47.97 15.02 -16.59
CA ALA A 209 -46.63 14.43 -16.49
C ALA A 209 -45.55 15.49 -16.76
N ALA A 210 -44.31 15.22 -16.34
CA ALA A 210 -43.20 16.15 -16.55
C ALA A 210 -42.64 16.02 -17.98
N HIS A 211 -41.45 15.46 -18.13
CA HIS A 211 -40.76 15.30 -19.42
C HIS A 211 -41.11 13.98 -20.09
N LYS A 212 -41.37 14.00 -21.42
CA LYS A 212 -41.56 12.78 -22.22
C LYS A 212 -40.20 12.15 -22.54
N GLY A 213 -39.87 11.02 -21.90
CA GLY A 213 -38.63 10.27 -22.11
C GLY A 213 -38.85 8.86 -22.66
N ASN A 214 -37.92 8.35 -23.48
CA ASN A 214 -38.12 7.15 -24.32
C ASN A 214 -38.65 5.88 -23.63
N LEU A 215 -38.22 5.57 -22.39
CA LEU A 215 -38.62 4.34 -21.68
C LEU A 215 -39.81 4.55 -20.74
N SER A 216 -39.81 5.65 -19.99
CA SER A 216 -40.83 5.94 -18.98
C SER A 216 -42.16 6.39 -19.60
N SER A 217 -42.14 7.11 -20.72
CA SER A 217 -43.37 7.51 -21.41
C SER A 217 -44.10 6.31 -22.00
N PHE A 218 -43.37 5.34 -22.55
CA PHE A 218 -43.95 4.12 -23.10
C PHE A 218 -44.70 3.30 -22.04
N MET A 219 -44.18 3.18 -20.82
CA MET A 219 -44.86 2.46 -19.75
C MET A 219 -46.18 3.10 -19.33
N VAL A 220 -46.24 4.43 -19.27
CA VAL A 220 -47.48 5.15 -18.93
C VAL A 220 -48.52 4.97 -20.04
N GLU A 221 -48.10 5.09 -21.30
CA GLU A 221 -48.96 4.89 -22.48
C GLU A 221 -49.46 3.42 -22.57
N ASP A 222 -48.61 2.44 -22.22
CA ASP A 222 -48.98 1.02 -22.11
C ASP A 222 -49.99 0.76 -20.99
N GLN A 223 -49.80 1.33 -19.79
CA GLN A 223 -50.77 1.21 -18.69
C GLN A 223 -52.15 1.66 -19.11
N ILE A 224 -52.24 2.82 -19.76
CA ILE A 224 -53.51 3.35 -20.26
C ILE A 224 -54.13 2.41 -21.29
N SER A 225 -53.35 1.98 -22.28
CA SER A 225 -53.83 1.18 -23.39
C SER A 225 -54.23 -0.24 -22.96
N SER A 226 -53.38 -0.90 -22.17
CA SER A 226 -53.57 -2.28 -21.70
C SER A 226 -54.71 -2.39 -20.69
N LEU A 227 -54.84 -1.43 -19.78
CA LEU A 227 -55.92 -1.41 -18.78
C LEU A 227 -57.19 -0.72 -19.28
N ARG A 228 -57.20 -0.23 -20.54
CA ARG A 228 -58.32 0.47 -21.17
C ARG A 228 -58.84 1.64 -20.31
N LEU A 229 -57.93 2.49 -19.86
CA LEU A 229 -58.26 3.67 -19.04
C LEU A 229 -58.69 4.84 -19.94
N ASN A 230 -59.74 5.54 -19.57
CA ASN A 230 -60.22 6.75 -20.27
C ASN A 230 -59.44 7.99 -19.82
N ILE A 231 -58.12 7.97 -19.99
CA ILE A 231 -57.20 8.97 -19.46
C ILE A 231 -56.23 9.40 -20.56
N SER A 232 -56.09 10.71 -20.75
CA SER A 232 -55.10 11.31 -21.65
C SER A 232 -53.89 11.80 -20.86
N VAL A 233 -52.68 11.66 -21.41
CA VAL A 233 -51.44 12.15 -20.77
C VAL A 233 -51.05 13.49 -21.36
N ILE A 234 -50.86 14.48 -20.50
CA ILE A 234 -50.41 15.82 -20.88
C ILE A 234 -49.02 16.07 -20.29
N TRP A 235 -48.02 16.21 -21.15
CA TRP A 235 -46.63 16.41 -20.76
C TRP A 235 -46.34 17.91 -20.64
N LEU A 236 -46.02 18.36 -19.43
CA LEU A 236 -45.87 19.78 -19.05
C LEU A 236 -44.41 20.18 -18.79
N GLY A 237 -43.46 19.25 -18.93
CA GLY A 237 -42.05 19.47 -18.66
C GLY A 237 -41.79 20.01 -17.26
N ASN A 238 -41.05 21.12 -17.20
CA ASN A 238 -40.71 21.80 -15.94
C ASN A 238 -41.91 22.45 -15.23
N ASN A 239 -43.04 22.64 -15.91
CA ASN A 239 -44.23 23.30 -15.36
C ASN A 239 -45.10 22.37 -14.50
N LEU A 240 -44.84 21.06 -14.49
CA LEU A 240 -45.65 20.07 -13.76
C LEU A 240 -45.83 20.45 -12.29
N THR A 241 -44.75 20.68 -11.56
CA THR A 241 -44.78 20.94 -10.10
C THR A 241 -45.64 22.14 -9.77
N SER A 242 -45.43 23.25 -10.47
CA SER A 242 -46.23 24.46 -10.26
C SER A 242 -47.71 24.24 -10.56
N THR A 243 -48.03 23.49 -11.60
CA THR A 243 -49.41 23.22 -12.02
C THR A 243 -50.14 22.30 -11.04
N VAL A 244 -49.46 21.26 -10.53
CA VAL A 244 -50.01 20.34 -9.52
C VAL A 244 -50.31 21.10 -8.22
N LEU A 245 -49.36 21.89 -7.72
CA LEU A 245 -49.53 22.66 -6.47
C LEU A 245 -50.62 23.72 -6.59
N LEU A 246 -50.72 24.42 -7.74
CA LEU A 246 -51.76 25.41 -7.97
C LEU A 246 -53.18 24.80 -7.98
N ASN A 247 -53.34 23.61 -8.57
CA ASN A 247 -54.63 22.93 -8.59
C ASN A 247 -54.95 22.26 -7.24
N GLU A 248 -53.95 21.75 -6.52
CA GLU A 248 -54.10 21.26 -5.14
C GLU A 248 -54.57 22.37 -4.19
N ALA A 249 -53.97 23.57 -4.27
CA ALA A 249 -54.37 24.72 -3.46
C ALA A 249 -55.83 25.15 -3.72
N LYS A 250 -56.34 24.90 -4.93
CA LYS A 250 -57.76 25.13 -5.30
C LYS A 250 -58.69 23.97 -4.92
N ARG A 251 -58.17 22.93 -4.26
CA ARG A 251 -58.87 21.68 -3.91
C ARG A 251 -59.52 20.99 -5.12
N LYS A 252 -58.88 21.08 -6.28
CA LYS A 252 -59.30 20.33 -7.47
C LYS A 252 -58.72 18.92 -7.44
N PRO A 253 -59.54 17.86 -7.61
CA PRO A 253 -59.03 16.51 -7.83
C PRO A 253 -58.11 16.50 -9.05
N LEU A 254 -57.01 15.75 -8.99
CA LEU A 254 -56.08 15.65 -10.11
C LEU A 254 -55.38 14.29 -10.17
N LEU A 255 -54.83 13.98 -11.33
CA LEU A 255 -53.92 12.87 -11.56
C LEU A 255 -52.59 13.42 -12.08
N PHE A 256 -51.49 12.94 -11.54
CA PHE A 256 -50.17 13.23 -12.09
C PHE A 256 -49.21 12.06 -12.00
N TYR A 257 -48.21 12.08 -12.89
CA TYR A 257 -47.14 11.11 -12.98
C TYR A 257 -45.84 11.73 -12.45
N ALA A 258 -45.22 11.07 -11.46
CA ALA A 258 -43.99 11.55 -10.83
C ALA A 258 -43.08 10.41 -10.37
N TRP A 259 -41.83 10.76 -10.06
CA TRP A 259 -40.91 9.90 -9.34
C TRP A 259 -41.10 10.07 -7.82
N ASP A 260 -40.92 8.98 -7.08
CA ASP A 260 -40.86 8.94 -5.63
C ASP A 260 -39.46 8.49 -5.20
N PRO A 261 -38.75 9.23 -4.34
CA PRO A 261 -39.15 10.49 -3.69
C PRO A 261 -38.93 11.73 -4.58
N CYS A 262 -39.89 12.65 -4.58
CA CYS A 262 -39.77 14.01 -5.10
C CYS A 262 -40.52 15.01 -4.22
N PRO A 263 -40.30 16.33 -4.38
CA PRO A 263 -40.98 17.32 -3.56
C PRO A 263 -42.52 17.23 -3.53
N LEU A 264 -43.15 16.68 -4.58
CA LEU A 264 -44.59 16.43 -4.59
C LEU A 264 -44.96 15.13 -3.86
N THR A 265 -44.21 14.04 -4.07
CA THR A 265 -44.60 12.71 -3.60
C THR A 265 -44.19 12.44 -2.15
N THR A 266 -43.30 13.27 -1.60
CA THR A 266 -42.94 13.23 -0.17
C THR A 266 -43.93 13.99 0.70
N ASP A 267 -44.84 14.75 0.11
CA ASP A 267 -45.91 15.47 0.82
C ASP A 267 -47.13 14.56 1.04
N ASP A 268 -47.63 14.52 2.28
CA ASP A 268 -48.79 13.72 2.69
C ASP A 268 -50.10 14.12 1.96
N LYS A 269 -50.10 15.24 1.24
CA LYS A 269 -51.20 15.70 0.38
C LYS A 269 -51.49 14.79 -0.80
N PHE A 270 -50.59 13.89 -1.18
CA PHE A 270 -50.77 13.03 -2.35
C PHE A 270 -50.62 11.55 -1.99
N ARG A 271 -51.48 10.72 -2.57
CA ARG A 271 -51.41 9.24 -2.47
C ARG A 271 -51.06 8.64 -3.81
N ARG A 272 -50.22 7.60 -3.78
CA ARG A 272 -49.85 6.81 -4.96
C ARG A 272 -50.99 5.90 -5.36
N ILE A 273 -51.25 5.82 -6.66
CA ILE A 273 -52.20 4.86 -7.23
C ILE A 273 -51.53 3.50 -7.38
N THR A 274 -52.19 2.48 -6.85
CA THR A 274 -51.73 1.08 -6.89
C THR A 274 -52.13 0.43 -8.21
N PHE A 275 -51.18 -0.22 -8.88
CA PHE A 275 -51.35 -1.00 -10.11
C PHE A 275 -51.06 -2.49 -9.85
N PRO A 276 -51.46 -3.42 -10.75
CA PRO A 276 -51.17 -4.84 -10.60
C PRO A 276 -49.65 -5.10 -10.57
N GLY A 277 -49.20 -5.93 -9.62
CA GLY A 277 -47.84 -6.45 -9.65
C GLY A 277 -47.65 -7.45 -10.79
N CYS A 278 -46.50 -7.40 -11.46
CA CYS A 278 -46.17 -8.31 -12.55
C CYS A 278 -44.79 -8.92 -12.38
N SER A 279 -44.63 -10.17 -12.78
CA SER A 279 -43.35 -10.88 -12.78
C SER A 279 -42.62 -10.63 -14.10
N PHE A 280 -41.61 -9.77 -14.10
CA PHE A 280 -40.70 -9.57 -15.24
C PHE A 280 -39.25 -9.81 -14.82
N SER A 281 -38.41 -10.21 -15.77
CA SER A 281 -36.96 -10.10 -15.63
C SER A 281 -36.47 -8.74 -16.15
N SER A 282 -35.52 -8.12 -15.46
CA SER A 282 -34.94 -6.78 -15.72
C SER A 282 -34.39 -6.61 -17.14
N ASN A 283 -33.97 -7.71 -17.77
CA ASN A 283 -33.53 -7.71 -19.16
C ASN A 283 -34.66 -7.41 -20.17
N TYR A 284 -35.93 -7.40 -19.76
CA TYR A 284 -37.05 -7.11 -20.67
C TYR A 284 -37.27 -5.63 -20.96
N ILE A 285 -36.96 -4.72 -20.02
CA ILE A 285 -37.17 -3.26 -20.19
C ILE A 285 -36.13 -2.66 -21.16
N ALA A 286 -34.96 -3.29 -21.30
CA ALA A 286 -33.87 -2.79 -22.14
C ALA A 286 -33.81 -3.36 -23.56
N ILE A 287 -34.53 -4.46 -23.88
CA ILE A 287 -34.22 -5.26 -25.09
C ILE A 287 -35.35 -5.29 -26.13
N ASN A 288 -36.59 -4.86 -25.85
CA ASN A 288 -37.66 -4.93 -26.86
C ASN A 288 -38.39 -3.61 -27.09
N HIS A 289 -37.88 -2.85 -28.06
CA HIS A 289 -38.64 -1.85 -28.83
C HIS A 289 -39.72 -2.49 -29.74
N THR A 290 -40.04 -3.77 -29.58
CA THR A 290 -40.96 -4.52 -30.44
C THR A 290 -42.35 -4.63 -29.80
N ASN A 291 -43.18 -3.59 -29.91
CA ASN A 291 -44.66 -3.61 -29.97
C ASN A 291 -45.43 -4.69 -29.15
N LYS A 292 -44.96 -5.10 -27.96
CA LYS A 292 -45.67 -6.02 -27.07
C LYS A 292 -46.10 -5.25 -25.83
N TYR A 293 -47.39 -4.96 -25.79
CA TYR A 293 -48.08 -4.39 -24.65
C TYR A 293 -47.75 -5.15 -23.36
N HIS A 294 -47.37 -4.43 -22.30
CA HIS A 294 -46.89 -4.98 -21.03
C HIS A 294 -48.02 -5.24 -20.02
N GLY A 295 -49.28 -5.25 -20.46
CA GLY A 295 -50.41 -5.65 -19.62
C GLY A 295 -50.78 -4.66 -18.51
N GLY A 296 -50.20 -3.45 -18.53
CA GLY A 296 -50.52 -2.37 -17.58
C GLY A 296 -50.04 -2.60 -16.16
N CYS A 297 -48.84 -3.16 -16.04
CA CYS A 297 -48.20 -3.47 -14.78
C CYS A 297 -47.73 -2.25 -13.99
N ASP A 298 -47.58 -2.42 -12.68
CA ASP A 298 -47.00 -1.39 -11.83
C ASP A 298 -45.51 -1.16 -12.14
N PHE A 299 -45.03 0.06 -11.88
CA PHE A 299 -43.64 0.41 -12.08
C PHE A 299 -42.73 -0.38 -11.13
N PRO A 300 -41.55 -0.86 -11.59
CA PRO A 300 -40.62 -1.55 -10.74
C PRO A 300 -40.05 -0.62 -9.67
N LEU A 301 -39.68 -1.21 -8.54
CA LEU A 301 -38.90 -0.53 -7.51
C LEU A 301 -37.43 -0.52 -7.95
N TYR A 302 -36.71 0.56 -7.65
CA TYR A 302 -35.29 0.73 -7.96
C TYR A 302 -34.50 0.91 -6.67
N ASP A 303 -33.37 0.21 -6.57
CA ASP A 303 -32.32 0.53 -5.61
C ASP A 303 -31.50 1.69 -6.17
N LEU A 304 -31.41 2.77 -5.40
CA LEU A 304 -30.66 3.95 -5.82
C LEU A 304 -29.22 3.76 -5.35
N ARG A 305 -28.30 3.57 -6.30
CA ARG A 305 -26.92 3.21 -6.01
C ARG A 305 -25.96 4.29 -6.49
N LYS A 306 -24.83 4.39 -5.79
CA LYS A 306 -23.74 5.31 -6.14
C LYS A 306 -22.72 4.57 -6.97
N PHE A 307 -22.20 5.22 -8.01
CA PHE A 307 -21.16 4.68 -8.86
C PHE A 307 -19.97 5.62 -8.92
N VAL A 308 -18.79 5.05 -9.06
CA VAL A 308 -17.54 5.79 -9.12
C VAL A 308 -16.60 5.21 -10.16
N TRP A 309 -15.82 6.06 -10.81
CA TRP A 309 -14.74 5.63 -11.67
C TRP A 309 -13.75 4.76 -10.90
N LYS A 310 -13.39 3.60 -11.46
CA LYS A 310 -12.57 2.56 -10.78
C LYS A 310 -11.24 3.09 -10.27
N GLU A 311 -10.65 4.02 -11.00
CA GLU A 311 -9.39 4.67 -10.62
C GLU A 311 -9.50 5.52 -9.35
N ILE A 312 -10.69 6.05 -9.02
CA ILE A 312 -10.93 6.71 -7.72
C ILE A 312 -10.98 5.68 -6.60
N GLN A 313 -11.73 4.58 -6.79
CA GLN A 313 -11.78 3.48 -5.82
C GLN A 313 -10.37 2.95 -5.48
N ASN A 314 -9.51 2.81 -6.49
CA ASN A 314 -8.19 2.21 -6.32
C ASN A 314 -7.18 3.14 -5.64
N ARG A 315 -7.30 4.46 -5.84
CA ARG A 315 -6.26 5.44 -5.44
C ARG A 315 -6.67 6.44 -4.36
N TYR A 316 -7.96 6.81 -4.31
CA TYR A 316 -8.47 7.87 -3.43
C TYR A 316 -9.45 7.25 -2.43
N LYS A 317 -8.88 6.56 -1.44
CA LYS A 317 -9.65 5.82 -0.43
C LYS A 317 -10.56 6.74 0.37
N ASP A 318 -10.08 7.91 0.76
CA ASP A 318 -10.89 8.95 1.41
C ASP A 318 -12.15 9.34 0.60
N ILE A 319 -12.03 9.57 -0.71
CA ILE A 319 -13.19 9.81 -1.59
C ILE A 319 -14.10 8.59 -1.62
N TYR A 320 -13.55 7.39 -1.85
CA TYR A 320 -14.33 6.17 -1.94
C TYR A 320 -15.06 5.82 -0.63
N GLY A 321 -14.38 5.98 0.51
CA GLY A 321 -14.90 5.80 1.85
C GLY A 321 -16.03 6.78 2.18
N LEU A 322 -15.87 8.05 1.81
CA LEU A 322 -16.95 9.03 1.91
C LEU A 322 -18.18 8.59 1.11
N LEU A 323 -18.00 8.22 -0.16
CA LEU A 323 -19.12 7.76 -1.02
C LEU A 323 -19.80 6.50 -0.47
N LYS A 324 -19.04 5.58 0.12
CA LYS A 324 -19.57 4.39 0.78
C LYS A 324 -20.38 4.74 2.03
N ALA A 325 -19.92 5.73 2.80
CA ALA A 325 -20.55 6.15 4.05
C ALA A 325 -21.81 7.01 3.85
N ILE A 326 -21.88 7.83 2.80
CA ILE A 326 -23.06 8.65 2.49
C ILE A 326 -24.29 7.74 2.34
N SER A 327 -25.25 7.88 3.23
CA SER A 327 -26.50 7.13 3.20
C SER A 327 -27.61 7.94 3.86
N PHE A 328 -28.82 7.90 3.32
CA PHE A 328 -29.96 8.66 3.82
C PHE A 328 -31.11 7.74 4.20
N THR A 329 -31.78 8.07 5.31
CA THR A 329 -33.10 7.51 5.61
C THR A 329 -34.19 8.19 4.77
N ARG A 330 -35.36 7.56 4.66
CA ARG A 330 -36.51 8.15 3.96
C ARG A 330 -36.93 9.50 4.54
N GLU A 331 -36.85 9.65 5.86
CA GLU A 331 -37.16 10.90 6.55
C GLU A 331 -36.15 12.01 6.22
N GLN A 332 -34.85 11.68 6.18
CA GLN A 332 -33.80 12.63 5.86
C GLN A 332 -33.91 13.14 4.42
N ILE A 333 -34.14 12.25 3.45
CA ILE A 333 -34.31 12.69 2.06
C ILE A 333 -35.60 13.48 1.88
N THR A 334 -36.67 13.16 2.60
CA THR A 334 -37.91 13.95 2.63
C THR A 334 -37.66 15.37 3.15
N ASP A 335 -36.97 15.54 4.28
CA ASP A 335 -36.61 16.87 4.81
C ASP A 335 -35.79 17.69 3.80
N ILE A 336 -34.79 17.06 3.17
CA ILE A 336 -33.99 17.70 2.10
C ILE A 336 -34.89 18.12 0.94
N LEU A 337 -35.77 17.24 0.46
CA LEU A 337 -36.63 17.50 -0.69
C LEU A 337 -37.70 18.55 -0.42
N HIS A 338 -38.23 18.66 0.79
CA HIS A 338 -39.12 19.77 1.16
C HIS A 338 -38.40 21.12 1.16
N GLN A 339 -37.14 21.16 1.59
CA GLN A 339 -36.32 22.38 1.53
C GLN A 339 -35.95 22.75 0.08
N VAL A 340 -35.78 21.77 -0.81
CA VAL A 340 -35.49 21.98 -2.24
C VAL A 340 -36.76 22.31 -3.04
N GLY A 341 -37.91 21.78 -2.63
CA GLY A 341 -39.18 21.75 -3.36
C GLY A 341 -39.85 23.08 -3.68
N THR A 342 -39.33 24.19 -3.18
CA THR A 342 -39.90 25.53 -3.37
C THR A 342 -39.30 26.30 -4.54
N THR A 343 -38.20 25.86 -5.16
CA THR A 343 -37.54 26.61 -6.25
C THR A 343 -36.68 25.74 -7.19
N GLN A 344 -36.69 26.02 -8.51
CA GLN A 344 -35.83 25.36 -9.51
C GLN A 344 -34.46 26.05 -9.73
N ASN A 345 -33.93 26.77 -8.73
CA ASN A 345 -32.71 27.56 -8.90
C ASN A 345 -31.50 26.89 -8.22
N SER A 346 -30.39 26.75 -8.94
CA SER A 346 -29.16 26.07 -8.49
C SER A 346 -28.48 26.75 -7.30
N ALA A 347 -28.56 28.08 -7.21
CA ALA A 347 -28.05 28.82 -6.04
C ALA A 347 -28.79 28.45 -4.74
N LEU A 348 -30.10 28.19 -4.83
CA LEU A 348 -30.93 27.81 -3.69
C LEU A 348 -30.74 26.35 -3.25
N ILE A 349 -30.38 25.44 -4.17
CA ILE A 349 -30.03 24.04 -3.80
C ILE A 349 -28.77 24.01 -2.95
N ASN A 350 -27.76 24.82 -3.30
CA ASN A 350 -26.55 24.95 -2.48
C ASN A 350 -26.90 25.45 -1.07
N ASP A 351 -27.73 26.49 -0.96
CA ASP A 351 -28.12 27.07 0.33
C ASP A 351 -28.91 26.07 1.19
N SER A 352 -29.88 25.36 0.60
CA SER A 352 -30.62 24.30 1.29
C SER A 352 -29.70 23.17 1.76
N MET A 353 -28.70 22.81 0.95
CA MET A 353 -27.74 21.77 1.36
C MET A 353 -26.79 22.23 2.45
N CYS A 354 -26.37 23.49 2.43
CA CYS A 354 -25.61 24.08 3.52
C CYS A 354 -26.40 24.15 4.82
N HIS A 355 -27.68 24.52 4.74
CA HIS A 355 -28.55 24.52 5.89
C HIS A 355 -28.70 23.11 6.49
N TRP A 356 -28.99 22.10 5.66
CA TRP A 356 -29.10 20.71 6.11
C TRP A 356 -27.79 20.19 6.70
N LEU A 357 -26.65 20.41 6.03
CA LEU A 357 -25.34 19.99 6.54
C LEU A 357 -25.04 20.64 7.89
N ASN A 358 -25.25 21.94 8.07
CA ASN A 358 -25.01 22.57 9.37
C ASN A 358 -25.93 22.02 10.48
N LYS A 359 -27.18 21.66 10.16
CA LYS A 359 -28.13 21.08 11.11
C LYS A 359 -27.85 19.61 11.45
N SER A 360 -27.27 18.85 10.53
CA SER A 360 -27.12 17.38 10.61
C SER A 360 -25.67 16.93 10.80
N ARG A 361 -24.89 17.68 11.58
CA ARG A 361 -23.45 17.44 11.80
C ARG A 361 -23.13 16.05 12.35
N ASP A 362 -23.92 15.57 13.30
CA ASP A 362 -23.80 14.24 13.90
C ASP A 362 -23.98 13.10 12.87
N ILE A 363 -24.69 13.36 11.78
CA ILE A 363 -24.95 12.39 10.71
C ILE A 363 -23.78 12.33 9.72
N TRP A 364 -23.31 13.48 9.21
CA TRP A 364 -22.29 13.49 8.15
C TRP A 364 -20.84 13.50 8.65
N LEU A 365 -20.57 13.96 9.87
CA LEU A 365 -19.21 14.00 10.40
C LEU A 365 -18.55 12.60 10.45
N PRO A 366 -19.26 11.53 10.86
CA PRO A 366 -18.76 10.16 10.73
C PRO A 366 -18.45 9.75 9.29
N TRP A 367 -19.15 10.29 8.28
CA TRP A 367 -18.94 9.92 6.88
C TRP A 367 -17.57 10.39 6.35
N ILE A 368 -17.15 11.59 6.73
CA ILE A 368 -15.82 12.10 6.38
C ILE A 368 -14.74 11.35 7.16
N GLN A 369 -15.04 10.93 8.39
CA GLN A 369 -14.09 10.19 9.25
C GLN A 369 -13.99 8.69 8.91
N ALA A 370 -14.88 8.16 8.07
CA ALA A 370 -15.00 6.74 7.79
C ALA A 370 -13.73 6.12 7.19
N GLU A 371 -12.90 6.91 6.47
CA GLU A 371 -11.60 6.45 5.93
C GLU A 371 -10.44 7.47 6.03
N THR A 372 -10.62 8.69 6.55
CA THR A 372 -9.51 9.68 6.69
C THR A 372 -8.44 9.30 7.71
N THR A 373 -8.64 8.24 8.51
CA THR A 373 -7.61 7.64 9.38
C THR A 373 -6.90 6.44 8.75
N ALA A 374 -7.31 5.99 7.55
CA ALA A 374 -6.71 4.84 6.90
C ALA A 374 -5.38 5.24 6.23
N LYS A 375 -4.28 5.00 6.95
CA LYS A 375 -2.92 5.10 6.41
C LYS A 375 -2.83 4.36 5.06
N ARG A 376 -2.27 4.99 4.03
CA ARG A 376 -2.01 4.35 2.72
C ARG A 376 -1.11 3.13 2.92
N THR A 377 -1.51 1.96 2.44
CA THR A 377 -0.65 0.77 2.47
C THR A 377 0.49 0.95 1.48
N VAL A 378 1.72 0.69 1.93
CA VAL A 378 2.95 0.76 1.15
C VAL A 378 3.66 -0.58 1.28
N TYR A 379 4.07 -1.15 0.15
CA TYR A 379 4.59 -2.51 0.11
C TYR A 379 6.12 -2.54 0.05
N ILE A 380 6.72 -3.48 0.77
CA ILE A 380 8.14 -3.83 0.68
C ILE A 380 8.22 -5.28 0.22
N GLY A 381 9.05 -5.58 -0.77
CA GLY A 381 9.32 -6.96 -1.16
C GLY A 381 10.29 -7.61 -0.17
N GLY A 382 10.04 -8.84 0.23
CA GLY A 382 10.90 -9.60 1.13
C GLY A 382 11.40 -10.88 0.47
N MET A 383 12.71 -11.10 0.45
CA MET A 383 13.32 -12.32 -0.08
C MET A 383 14.12 -13.02 1.02
N PHE A 384 13.53 -14.08 1.59
CA PHE A 384 14.06 -14.73 2.79
C PHE A 384 14.25 -16.24 2.57
N PRO A 385 15.27 -16.87 3.17
CA PRO A 385 15.43 -18.32 3.18
C PRO A 385 14.49 -18.98 4.22
N SER A 386 13.19 -18.67 4.15
CA SER A 386 12.20 -18.93 5.20
C SER A 386 11.80 -20.39 5.44
N LEU A 387 12.25 -21.31 4.59
CA LEU A 387 11.78 -22.70 4.56
C LEU A 387 12.97 -23.61 4.77
N VAL A 388 12.76 -24.64 5.59
CA VAL A 388 13.73 -25.72 5.81
C VAL A 388 13.38 -26.84 4.85
N GLU A 389 14.18 -27.00 3.78
CA GLU A 389 13.98 -28.03 2.76
C GLU A 389 15.31 -28.59 2.27
N ALA A 390 15.32 -29.84 1.79
CA ALA A 390 16.54 -30.55 1.38
C ALA A 390 17.28 -29.89 0.19
N LYS A 391 16.58 -29.09 -0.62
CA LYS A 391 17.17 -28.38 -1.78
C LYS A 391 17.60 -26.95 -1.45
N ALA A 392 17.39 -26.48 -0.22
CA ALA A 392 17.79 -25.13 0.16
C ALA A 392 19.32 -25.01 0.10
N VAL A 393 19.81 -23.94 -0.53
CA VAL A 393 21.24 -23.60 -0.47
C VAL A 393 21.58 -23.11 0.94
N TRP A 394 20.68 -22.33 1.52
CA TRP A 394 20.71 -21.92 2.92
C TRP A 394 19.29 -21.76 3.42
N SER A 395 19.05 -22.15 4.68
CA SER A 395 17.79 -21.98 5.38
C SER A 395 18.04 -21.16 6.64
N SER A 396 17.26 -20.10 6.83
CA SER A 396 17.34 -19.20 7.98
C SER A 396 15.97 -18.54 8.20
N PRO A 397 14.99 -19.29 8.73
CA PRO A 397 13.62 -18.80 8.88
C PRO A 397 13.50 -17.63 9.86
N GLY A 398 14.48 -17.47 10.75
CA GLY A 398 14.57 -16.37 11.69
C GLY A 398 14.74 -14.99 11.06
N ASP A 399 15.28 -14.90 9.83
CA ASP A 399 15.54 -13.61 9.16
C ASP A 399 14.23 -12.88 8.81
N GLU A 400 13.25 -13.63 8.29
CA GLU A 400 11.92 -13.12 7.99
C GLU A 400 11.24 -12.56 9.24
N VAL A 401 11.42 -13.23 10.39
CA VAL A 401 10.83 -12.80 11.66
C VAL A 401 11.42 -11.47 12.11
N GLY A 402 12.73 -11.27 11.93
CA GLY A 402 13.38 -9.97 12.19
C GLY A 402 12.76 -8.84 11.38
N ALA A 403 12.59 -9.04 10.07
CA ALA A 403 11.95 -8.05 9.19
C ALA A 403 10.47 -7.79 9.57
N GLN A 404 9.72 -8.83 9.95
CA GLN A 404 8.32 -8.70 10.40
C GLN A 404 8.19 -7.92 11.70
N LEU A 405 9.13 -8.06 12.64
CA LEU A 405 9.15 -7.27 13.87
C LEU A 405 9.31 -5.77 13.56
N ALA A 406 10.22 -5.41 12.66
CA ALA A 406 10.38 -4.02 12.22
C ALA A 406 9.07 -3.43 11.65
N ILE A 407 8.37 -4.17 10.78
CA ILE A 407 7.06 -3.75 10.23
C ILE A 407 6.05 -3.47 11.34
N GLN A 408 6.01 -4.31 12.38
CA GLN A 408 5.09 -4.12 13.50
C GLN A 408 5.45 -2.89 14.33
N GLU A 409 6.74 -2.65 14.57
CA GLU A 409 7.24 -1.52 15.33
C GLU A 409 6.94 -0.20 14.60
N ILE A 410 7.33 -0.11 13.32
CA ILE A 410 7.12 1.07 12.47
C ILE A 410 5.63 1.41 12.36
N ASN A 411 4.76 0.40 12.17
CA ASN A 411 3.33 0.65 12.05
C ASN A 411 2.66 1.08 13.36
N ARG A 412 3.26 0.76 14.52
CA ARG A 412 2.80 1.20 15.84
C ARG A 412 3.33 2.58 16.21
N ASP A 413 4.49 2.97 15.68
CA ASP A 413 5.07 4.28 15.91
C ASP A 413 4.22 5.38 15.23
N LYS A 414 3.90 6.42 16.00
CA LYS A 414 3.14 7.58 15.51
C LYS A 414 4.02 8.65 14.88
N ASN A 415 5.33 8.63 15.15
CA ASN A 415 6.30 9.62 14.70
C ASN A 415 6.95 9.23 13.36
N VAL A 416 6.73 8.00 12.89
CA VAL A 416 7.27 7.45 11.66
C VAL A 416 6.12 7.11 10.71
N LEU A 417 6.18 7.60 9.48
CA LEU A 417 5.17 7.34 8.44
C LEU A 417 3.73 7.63 8.91
N GLU A 418 3.46 8.88 9.29
CA GLU A 418 2.16 9.34 9.81
C GLU A 418 0.98 8.98 8.89
N ARG A 419 1.19 9.04 7.56
CA ARG A 419 0.17 8.79 6.53
C ARG A 419 0.25 7.41 5.87
N CYS A 420 1.20 6.55 6.26
CA CYS A 420 1.46 5.28 5.56
C CYS A 420 1.59 4.09 6.52
N ARG A 421 1.09 2.93 6.09
CA ARG A 421 1.26 1.64 6.77
C ARG A 421 2.12 0.75 5.90
N LEU A 422 3.19 0.19 6.45
CA LEU A 422 4.04 -0.75 5.72
C LEU A 422 3.46 -2.17 5.75
N GLU A 423 3.62 -2.88 4.64
CA GLU A 423 3.31 -4.29 4.51
C GLU A 423 4.45 -5.02 3.79
N LEU A 424 4.84 -6.17 4.33
CA LEU A 424 5.95 -6.96 3.79
C LEU A 424 5.38 -8.12 2.96
N LEU A 425 5.62 -8.07 1.65
CA LEU A 425 5.29 -9.16 0.73
C LEU A 425 6.43 -10.17 0.76
N VAL A 426 6.26 -11.28 1.46
CA VAL A 426 7.31 -12.29 1.65
C VAL A 426 7.33 -13.29 0.50
N ALA A 427 8.53 -13.53 -0.06
CA ALA A 427 8.83 -14.63 -0.95
C ALA A 427 9.92 -15.53 -0.34
N PRO A 428 9.64 -16.82 -0.09
CA PRO A 428 10.65 -17.79 0.30
C PRO A 428 11.58 -18.08 -0.89
N THR A 429 12.89 -17.91 -0.69
CA THR A 429 13.90 -18.04 -1.77
C THR A 429 14.98 -19.09 -1.51
N GLN A 430 15.22 -19.48 -0.25
CA GLN A 430 16.18 -20.53 0.14
C GLN A 430 17.59 -20.38 -0.48
N CYS A 431 17.97 -19.15 -0.82
CA CYS A 431 19.17 -18.81 -1.59
C CYS A 431 19.30 -19.52 -2.95
N ARG A 432 18.18 -19.96 -3.52
CA ARG A 432 18.10 -20.59 -4.84
C ARG A 432 17.86 -19.52 -5.92
N GLY A 433 18.71 -19.50 -6.93
CA GLY A 433 18.70 -18.45 -7.96
C GLY A 433 17.38 -18.36 -8.73
N GLU A 434 16.77 -19.49 -9.04
CA GLU A 434 15.49 -19.59 -9.73
C GLU A 434 14.32 -19.02 -8.91
N LEU A 435 14.36 -19.18 -7.58
CA LEU A 435 13.33 -18.63 -6.69
C LEU A 435 13.51 -17.12 -6.50
N VAL A 436 14.75 -16.65 -6.41
CA VAL A 436 15.07 -15.21 -6.35
C VAL A 436 14.58 -14.49 -7.62
N ILE A 437 14.89 -15.02 -8.81
CA ILE A 437 14.46 -14.42 -10.07
C ILE A 437 12.93 -14.40 -10.17
N SER A 438 12.28 -15.52 -9.83
CA SER A 438 10.80 -15.61 -9.82
C SER A 438 10.16 -14.59 -8.87
N ALA A 439 10.69 -14.45 -7.65
CA ALA A 439 10.23 -13.46 -6.69
C ALA A 439 10.43 -12.03 -7.19
N TYR A 440 11.58 -11.75 -7.82
CA TYR A 440 11.87 -10.43 -8.39
C TYR A 440 10.88 -10.07 -9.51
N VAL A 441 10.66 -10.97 -10.47
CA VAL A 441 9.68 -10.78 -11.55
C VAL A 441 8.27 -10.60 -11.01
N ARG A 442 7.89 -11.34 -9.96
CA ARG A 442 6.60 -11.17 -9.27
C ARG A 442 6.43 -9.74 -8.75
N TYR A 443 7.45 -9.19 -8.08
CA TYR A 443 7.37 -7.82 -7.55
C TYR A 443 7.30 -6.76 -8.64
N LEU A 444 7.97 -6.97 -9.78
CA LEU A 444 7.90 -6.06 -10.93
C LEU A 444 6.51 -6.03 -11.60
N ASN A 445 5.81 -7.16 -11.58
CA ASN A 445 4.50 -7.32 -12.23
C ASN A 445 3.30 -6.98 -11.32
N LEU A 446 3.54 -6.47 -10.12
CA LEU A 446 2.45 -6.01 -9.24
C LEU A 446 1.70 -4.83 -9.87
N HIS A 447 0.40 -4.72 -9.54
CA HIS A 447 -0.40 -3.56 -9.94
C HIS A 447 0.23 -2.26 -9.43
N HIS A 448 0.00 -1.15 -10.14
CA HIS A 448 0.62 0.14 -9.79
C HIS A 448 0.35 0.57 -8.33
N SER A 449 -0.84 0.26 -7.80
CA SER A 449 -1.23 0.52 -6.40
C SER A 449 -0.53 -0.37 -5.36
N GLU A 450 0.07 -1.48 -5.79
CA GLU A 450 0.73 -2.48 -4.93
C GLU A 450 2.25 -2.53 -5.16
N LYS A 451 2.79 -1.61 -5.95
CA LYS A 451 4.23 -1.58 -6.24
C LYS A 451 5.05 -1.50 -4.96
N VAL A 452 6.11 -2.30 -4.91
CA VAL A 452 7.05 -2.27 -3.81
C VAL A 452 7.96 -1.04 -3.91
N ILE A 453 8.21 -0.38 -2.79
CA ILE A 453 9.14 0.76 -2.74
C ILE A 453 10.62 0.33 -2.81
N GLY A 454 10.86 -0.94 -2.51
CA GLY A 454 12.17 -1.57 -2.44
C GLY A 454 12.04 -3.02 -1.98
N ILE A 455 13.15 -3.74 -2.05
CA ILE A 455 13.22 -5.16 -1.68
C ILE A 455 14.26 -5.35 -0.57
N VAL A 456 13.90 -6.09 0.47
CA VAL A 456 14.82 -6.60 1.50
C VAL A 456 15.26 -8.00 1.08
N GLY A 457 16.56 -8.16 0.89
CA GLY A 457 17.20 -9.33 0.33
C GLY A 457 17.42 -9.24 -1.19
N PRO A 458 18.05 -10.25 -1.84
CA PRO A 458 18.76 -11.45 -1.42
C PRO A 458 19.34 -11.62 -0.03
N ALA A 459 19.21 -12.79 0.59
CA ALA A 459 20.13 -13.20 1.65
C ALA A 459 21.52 -13.50 1.09
N CYS A 460 21.63 -14.40 0.11
CA CYS A 460 22.93 -14.86 -0.39
C CYS A 460 23.49 -14.02 -1.54
N SER A 461 24.80 -13.75 -1.48
CA SER A 461 25.54 -12.93 -2.46
C SER A 461 25.40 -13.42 -3.91
N LYS A 462 25.62 -14.72 -4.17
CA LYS A 462 25.51 -15.29 -5.53
C LYS A 462 24.13 -15.14 -6.16
N ALA A 463 23.06 -15.28 -5.36
CA ALA A 463 21.70 -15.14 -5.83
C ALA A 463 21.30 -13.65 -6.02
N THR A 464 21.99 -12.73 -5.34
CA THR A 464 21.74 -11.29 -5.42
C THR A 464 22.30 -10.67 -6.70
N LEU A 465 23.46 -11.14 -7.18
CA LEU A 465 24.17 -10.55 -8.33
C LEU A 465 23.29 -10.32 -9.57
N PRO A 466 22.53 -11.31 -10.08
CA PRO A 466 21.77 -11.13 -11.32
C PRO A 466 20.68 -10.06 -11.21
N ILE A 467 19.98 -10.00 -10.08
CA ILE A 467 18.89 -9.03 -9.88
C ILE A 467 19.43 -7.64 -9.54
N ALA A 468 20.57 -7.53 -8.85
CA ALA A 468 21.23 -6.26 -8.59
C ALA A 468 21.71 -5.60 -9.90
N GLU A 469 22.15 -6.40 -10.88
CA GLU A 469 22.60 -5.90 -12.18
C GLU A 469 21.47 -5.26 -13.00
N VAL A 470 20.27 -5.82 -12.90
CA VAL A 470 19.10 -5.33 -13.63
C VAL A 470 18.24 -4.32 -12.86
N ALA A 471 18.43 -4.20 -11.54
CA ALA A 471 17.66 -3.33 -10.65
C ALA A 471 17.57 -1.87 -11.14
N ARG A 472 18.65 -1.34 -11.73
CA ARG A 472 18.70 0.01 -12.31
C ARG A 472 17.75 0.24 -13.48
N PHE A 473 17.44 -0.79 -14.27
CA PHE A 473 16.51 -0.67 -15.40
C PHE A 473 15.05 -0.65 -14.96
N HIS A 474 14.79 -1.15 -13.75
CA HIS A 474 13.46 -1.18 -13.14
C HIS A 474 13.32 -0.20 -11.97
N ASN A 475 14.30 0.68 -11.76
CA ASN A 475 14.30 1.69 -10.69
C ASN A 475 14.01 1.10 -9.29
N THR A 476 14.41 -0.15 -9.06
CA THR A 476 14.09 -0.89 -7.83
C THR A 476 15.28 -0.87 -6.88
N VAL A 477 15.10 -0.38 -5.65
CA VAL A 477 16.14 -0.44 -4.62
C VAL A 477 16.19 -1.83 -4.00
N LEU A 478 17.40 -2.38 -3.87
CA LEU A 478 17.66 -3.65 -3.19
C LEU A 478 18.47 -3.39 -1.91
N MET A 479 18.08 -4.05 -0.82
CA MET A 479 18.79 -3.99 0.46
C MET A 479 19.23 -5.40 0.90
N GLY A 480 20.50 -5.73 0.66
CA GLY A 480 21.09 -6.98 1.11
C GLY A 480 21.27 -7.01 2.63
N TYR A 481 20.59 -7.92 3.32
CA TYR A 481 20.76 -8.10 4.77
C TYR A 481 21.67 -9.28 5.14
N GLY A 482 22.05 -10.11 4.16
CA GLY A 482 23.01 -11.21 4.34
C GLY A 482 24.15 -11.20 3.32
N ALA A 483 24.04 -10.41 2.25
CA ALA A 483 25.01 -10.42 1.15
C ALA A 483 26.26 -9.58 1.46
N ASP A 484 27.39 -10.26 1.65
CA ASP A 484 28.68 -9.71 2.09
C ASP A 484 29.73 -9.56 0.98
N ASP A 485 29.50 -10.14 -0.20
CA ASP A 485 30.49 -10.23 -1.30
C ASP A 485 30.96 -8.84 -1.75
N VAL A 486 32.25 -8.71 -1.98
CA VAL A 486 32.91 -7.47 -2.42
C VAL A 486 32.43 -7.03 -3.79
N ALA A 487 32.04 -7.98 -4.67
CA ALA A 487 31.53 -7.67 -6.00
C ALA A 487 30.35 -6.68 -5.97
N LEU A 488 29.45 -6.85 -4.99
CA LEU A 488 28.23 -6.04 -4.84
C LEU A 488 28.51 -4.58 -4.44
N SER A 489 29.77 -4.22 -4.14
CA SER A 489 30.19 -2.85 -3.80
C SER A 489 30.40 -1.96 -5.03
N ASP A 490 30.42 -2.54 -6.24
CA ASP A 490 30.62 -1.78 -7.48
C ASP A 490 29.38 -0.95 -7.82
N ARG A 491 29.44 0.36 -7.56
CA ARG A 491 28.33 1.30 -7.83
C ARG A 491 28.15 1.66 -9.30
N THR A 492 29.12 1.33 -10.16
CA THR A 492 28.94 1.47 -11.61
C THR A 492 28.06 0.35 -12.15
N ARG A 493 28.18 -0.85 -11.58
CA ARG A 493 27.37 -2.03 -11.92
C ARG A 493 26.06 -2.09 -11.14
N PHE A 494 26.09 -1.75 -9.85
CA PHE A 494 24.99 -1.92 -8.89
C PHE A 494 24.60 -0.60 -8.20
N PRO A 495 24.14 0.43 -8.93
CA PRO A 495 23.83 1.74 -8.35
C PRO A 495 22.59 1.76 -7.44
N MET A 496 21.71 0.76 -7.55
CA MET A 496 20.48 0.63 -6.76
C MET A 496 20.61 -0.40 -5.62
N PHE A 497 21.81 -0.92 -5.38
CA PHE A 497 22.08 -1.90 -4.32
C PHE A 497 22.67 -1.22 -3.09
N PHE A 498 22.09 -1.52 -1.94
CA PHE A 498 22.53 -1.13 -0.62
C PHE A 498 22.56 -2.39 0.26
N ARG A 499 23.27 -2.35 1.40
CA ARG A 499 23.25 -3.48 2.34
C ARG A 499 23.43 -3.07 3.79
N THR A 500 22.65 -3.70 4.67
CA THR A 500 22.77 -3.56 6.13
C THR A 500 23.73 -4.58 6.73
N ASN A 501 23.98 -5.69 6.03
CA ASN A 501 25.15 -6.53 6.32
C ASN A 501 26.41 -5.81 5.79
N PRO A 502 27.45 -5.60 6.61
CA PRO A 502 28.69 -4.97 6.15
C PRO A 502 29.39 -5.79 5.07
N SER A 503 30.24 -5.14 4.26
CA SER A 503 31.08 -5.86 3.32
C SER A 503 32.19 -6.60 4.04
N ILE A 504 32.50 -7.82 3.61
CA ILE A 504 33.74 -8.49 4.01
C ILE A 504 35.00 -7.73 3.55
N ASP A 505 34.86 -6.81 2.57
CA ASP A 505 35.95 -5.95 2.10
C ASP A 505 36.54 -5.10 3.24
N GLU A 506 35.75 -4.75 4.27
CA GLU A 506 36.21 -3.92 5.39
C GLU A 506 37.31 -4.60 6.20
N PHE A 507 37.36 -5.93 6.22
CA PHE A 507 38.33 -6.69 7.00
C PHE A 507 39.78 -6.40 6.59
N LYS A 508 40.03 -5.94 5.36
CA LYS A 508 41.38 -5.54 4.93
C LYS A 508 41.97 -4.40 5.78
N LEU A 509 41.12 -3.55 6.36
CA LEU A 509 41.53 -2.48 7.26
C LEU A 509 42.00 -3.02 8.61
N ALA A 510 41.26 -3.98 9.16
CA ALA A 510 41.63 -4.67 10.39
C ALA A 510 42.94 -5.46 10.19
N TYR A 511 43.07 -6.24 9.10
CA TYR A 511 44.30 -6.96 8.78
C TYR A 511 45.52 -6.03 8.71
N LEU A 512 45.43 -4.93 7.95
CA LEU A 512 46.54 -3.98 7.83
C LEU A 512 46.92 -3.38 9.18
N SER A 513 45.94 -3.09 10.03
CA SER A 513 46.18 -2.52 11.35
C SER A 513 46.85 -3.52 12.28
N ILE A 514 46.40 -4.79 12.27
CA ILE A 514 47.02 -5.89 13.04
C ILE A 514 48.48 -6.07 12.59
N PHE A 515 48.71 -6.05 11.28
CA PHE A 515 50.04 -6.24 10.70
C PHE A 515 50.99 -5.11 11.10
N ARG A 516 50.51 -3.87 11.12
CA ARG A 516 51.29 -2.72 11.60
C ARG A 516 51.65 -2.83 13.08
N GLU A 517 50.70 -3.25 13.91
CA GLU A 517 50.91 -3.39 15.35
C GLU A 517 51.98 -4.43 15.69
N PHE A 518 51.99 -5.56 14.97
CA PHE A 518 53.01 -6.61 15.16
C PHE A 518 54.24 -6.48 14.27
N GLY A 519 54.31 -5.44 13.44
CA GLY A 519 55.42 -5.23 12.51
C GLY A 519 55.51 -6.25 11.37
N TRP A 520 54.43 -7.01 11.09
CA TRP A 520 54.36 -7.98 10.00
C TRP A 520 54.26 -7.28 8.65
N LYS A 521 55.11 -7.69 7.70
CA LYS A 521 55.22 -7.17 6.34
C LYS A 521 55.07 -8.25 5.28
N LYS A 522 54.93 -9.52 5.66
CA LYS A 522 54.74 -10.63 4.74
C LYS A 522 53.66 -11.58 5.22
N CYS A 523 52.85 -12.11 4.31
CA CYS A 523 51.86 -13.13 4.65
C CYS A 523 51.57 -14.06 3.47
N VAL A 524 50.90 -15.17 3.78
CA VAL A 524 50.37 -16.14 2.83
C VAL A 524 48.85 -16.05 2.84
N VAL A 525 48.25 -16.09 1.65
CA VAL A 525 46.80 -16.24 1.49
C VAL A 525 46.51 -17.50 0.71
N LEU A 526 45.73 -18.39 1.31
CA LEU A 526 45.23 -19.62 0.69
C LEU A 526 43.72 -19.46 0.47
N ARG A 527 43.30 -19.48 -0.80
CA ARG A 527 41.90 -19.33 -1.20
C ARG A 527 41.38 -20.63 -1.79
N GLU A 528 40.28 -21.17 -1.28
CA GLU A 528 39.56 -22.22 -2.00
C GLU A 528 38.94 -21.68 -3.30
N ALA A 529 39.05 -22.42 -4.41
CA ALA A 529 38.55 -22.01 -5.73
C ALA A 529 37.08 -21.57 -5.72
N LYS A 530 36.23 -22.21 -4.90
CA LYS A 530 34.81 -21.86 -4.70
C LYS A 530 34.57 -20.59 -3.88
N TYR A 531 35.53 -20.17 -3.06
CA TYR A 531 35.44 -18.96 -2.23
C TYR A 531 35.55 -17.70 -3.11
N PRO A 532 34.81 -16.60 -2.85
CA PRO A 532 34.78 -15.44 -3.75
C PRO A 532 36.15 -14.81 -4.04
N VAL A 533 36.54 -14.77 -5.32
CA VAL A 533 37.86 -14.27 -5.76
C VAL A 533 38.03 -12.76 -5.51
N ASN A 534 36.98 -11.97 -5.69
CA ASN A 534 37.03 -10.51 -5.53
C ASN A 534 37.40 -10.08 -4.11
N THR A 535 36.99 -10.85 -3.09
CA THR A 535 37.38 -10.63 -1.69
C THR A 535 38.89 -10.71 -1.52
N ILE A 536 39.49 -11.75 -2.07
CA ILE A 536 40.92 -12.01 -1.94
C ILE A 536 41.74 -11.03 -2.77
N GLN A 537 41.28 -10.73 -3.98
CA GLN A 537 41.92 -9.75 -4.85
C GLN A 537 41.95 -8.37 -4.20
N SER A 538 40.78 -7.87 -3.75
CA SER A 538 40.68 -6.55 -3.11
C SER A 538 41.57 -6.44 -1.88
N ARG A 539 41.58 -7.47 -1.02
CA ARG A 539 42.43 -7.50 0.18
C ARG A 539 43.92 -7.56 -0.18
N THR A 540 44.31 -8.40 -1.14
CA THR A 540 45.70 -8.58 -1.55
C THR A 540 46.27 -7.31 -2.18
N GLU A 541 45.54 -6.69 -3.10
CA GLU A 541 45.93 -5.41 -3.71
C GLU A 541 46.05 -4.30 -2.67
N PHE A 542 45.11 -4.24 -1.73
CA PHE A 542 45.13 -3.26 -0.64
C PHE A 542 46.35 -3.44 0.27
N LEU A 543 46.62 -4.66 0.73
CA LEU A 543 47.78 -4.95 1.59
C LEU A 543 49.11 -4.67 0.86
N THR A 544 49.21 -5.07 -0.40
CA THR A 544 50.39 -4.82 -1.24
C THR A 544 50.66 -3.33 -1.43
N LYS A 545 49.61 -2.54 -1.72
CA LYS A 545 49.72 -1.09 -1.82
C LYS A 545 50.22 -0.43 -0.53
N HIS A 546 50.00 -1.06 0.63
CA HIS A 546 50.43 -0.57 1.94
C HIS A 546 51.70 -1.24 2.46
N GLY A 547 52.48 -1.87 1.59
CA GLY A 547 53.83 -2.36 1.91
C GLY A 547 53.90 -3.77 2.48
N VAL A 548 52.83 -4.56 2.37
CA VAL A 548 52.80 -5.98 2.78
C VAL A 548 53.01 -6.86 1.54
N GLN A 549 53.99 -7.76 1.57
CA GLN A 549 54.20 -8.75 0.50
C GLN A 549 53.27 -9.95 0.73
N VAL A 550 52.41 -10.24 -0.24
CA VAL A 550 51.41 -11.31 -0.12
C VAL A 550 51.73 -12.45 -1.08
N LEU A 551 51.93 -13.65 -0.54
CA LEU A 551 52.01 -14.90 -1.31
C LEU A 551 50.62 -15.51 -1.41
N SER A 552 49.91 -15.26 -2.51
CA SER A 552 48.56 -15.81 -2.74
C SER A 552 48.61 -17.12 -3.52
N ARG A 553 47.83 -18.12 -3.09
CA ARG A 553 47.63 -19.40 -3.78
C ARG A 553 46.15 -19.80 -3.79
N GLU A 554 45.73 -20.39 -4.89
CA GLU A 554 44.40 -20.95 -5.06
C GLU A 554 44.45 -22.46 -4.83
N LEU A 555 43.51 -22.97 -4.02
CA LEU A 555 43.33 -24.37 -3.69
C LEU A 555 42.15 -24.93 -4.50
N PRO A 556 42.30 -26.06 -5.20
CA PRO A 556 41.17 -26.80 -5.74
C PRO A 556 40.19 -27.22 -4.64
N SER A 557 38.95 -27.49 -5.00
CA SER A 557 37.92 -27.97 -4.08
C SER A 557 37.69 -29.48 -4.23
N GLY A 558 37.24 -30.14 -3.17
CA GLY A 558 36.79 -31.54 -3.24
C GLY A 558 37.93 -32.52 -3.51
N GLU A 559 37.70 -33.51 -4.37
CA GLU A 559 38.65 -34.60 -4.64
C GLU A 559 39.96 -34.13 -5.29
N ASP A 560 39.94 -32.98 -5.99
CA ASP A 560 41.12 -32.40 -6.63
C ASP A 560 42.07 -31.69 -5.62
N LEU A 561 41.68 -31.59 -4.35
CA LEU A 561 42.49 -30.91 -3.33
C LEU A 561 43.69 -31.76 -2.91
N ASP A 562 44.89 -31.36 -3.34
CA ASP A 562 46.16 -31.83 -2.76
C ASP A 562 46.65 -30.88 -1.67
N ALA A 563 46.04 -30.96 -0.48
CA ALA A 563 46.41 -30.11 0.66
C ALA A 563 47.91 -30.21 1.00
N LYS A 564 48.55 -31.36 0.77
CA LYS A 564 49.97 -31.60 1.07
C LYS A 564 50.88 -30.72 0.24
N SER A 565 50.68 -30.67 -1.08
CA SER A 565 51.50 -29.83 -1.95
C SER A 565 51.39 -28.35 -1.60
N TYR A 566 50.19 -27.86 -1.30
CA TYR A 566 50.00 -26.45 -0.96
C TYR A 566 50.59 -26.09 0.41
N VAL A 567 50.39 -26.92 1.43
CA VAL A 567 50.99 -26.70 2.76
C VAL A 567 52.53 -26.75 2.69
N LYS A 568 53.11 -27.64 1.88
CA LYS A 568 54.56 -27.66 1.64
C LYS A 568 55.07 -26.40 0.96
N ASN A 569 54.34 -25.87 -0.03
CA ASN A 569 54.66 -24.57 -0.62
C ASN A 569 54.65 -23.44 0.42
N VAL A 570 53.73 -23.47 1.39
CA VAL A 570 53.73 -22.54 2.52
C VAL A 570 54.99 -22.73 3.38
N ALA A 571 55.32 -23.96 3.74
CA ALA A 571 56.50 -24.29 4.54
C ALA A 571 57.80 -23.78 3.88
N GLU A 572 57.96 -24.03 2.58
CA GLU A 572 59.13 -23.62 1.78
C GLU A 572 59.27 -22.09 1.69
N SER A 573 58.16 -21.35 1.75
CA SER A 573 58.18 -19.88 1.74
C SER A 573 58.75 -19.28 3.04
N LYS A 574 58.78 -20.06 4.13
CA LYS A 574 59.14 -19.64 5.50
C LYS A 574 58.26 -18.51 6.07
N LEU A 575 57.17 -18.16 5.40
CA LEU A 575 56.22 -17.16 5.86
C LEU A 575 55.28 -17.78 6.89
N THR A 576 55.08 -17.09 8.00
CA THR A 576 54.38 -17.64 9.18
C THR A 576 52.95 -17.16 9.32
N VAL A 577 52.61 -15.98 8.80
CA VAL A 577 51.26 -15.41 8.87
C VAL A 577 50.44 -15.94 7.70
N VAL A 578 49.48 -16.82 7.99
CA VAL A 578 48.66 -17.53 6.99
C VAL A 578 47.19 -17.15 7.16
N MET A 579 46.57 -16.69 6.07
CA MET A 579 45.13 -16.48 5.96
C MET A 579 44.53 -17.60 5.11
N LEU A 580 43.58 -18.34 5.66
CA LEU A 580 42.89 -19.43 4.96
C LEU A 580 41.42 -19.08 4.74
N ASP A 581 41.07 -18.77 3.50
CA ASP A 581 39.71 -18.47 3.07
C ASP A 581 39.12 -19.69 2.33
N ALA A 582 38.57 -20.62 3.11
CA ALA A 582 38.07 -21.90 2.62
C ALA A 582 36.82 -22.36 3.37
N TYR A 583 35.98 -23.17 2.73
CA TYR A 583 34.84 -23.82 3.36
C TYR A 583 35.29 -24.93 4.34
N PRO A 584 34.41 -25.43 5.24
CA PRO A 584 34.82 -26.27 6.36
C PRO A 584 35.62 -27.53 5.99
N ALA A 585 35.24 -28.23 4.92
CA ALA A 585 35.95 -29.44 4.48
C ALA A 585 37.40 -29.16 4.05
N VAL A 586 37.61 -28.13 3.22
CA VAL A 586 38.97 -27.71 2.80
C VAL A 586 39.75 -27.15 3.97
N THR A 587 39.09 -26.43 4.88
CA THR A 587 39.71 -25.94 6.12
C THR A 587 40.27 -27.10 6.93
N ARG A 588 39.46 -28.14 7.22
CA ARG A 588 39.93 -29.35 7.93
C ARG A 588 41.09 -30.04 7.24
N ALA A 589 41.00 -30.23 5.92
CA ALA A 589 42.06 -30.88 5.16
C ALA A 589 43.39 -30.11 5.22
N VAL A 590 43.35 -28.79 5.03
CA VAL A 590 44.53 -27.92 5.07
C VAL A 590 45.11 -27.81 6.48
N THR A 591 44.29 -27.63 7.51
CA THR A 591 44.80 -27.52 8.89
C THR A 591 45.32 -28.86 9.42
N CYS A 592 44.70 -29.98 9.04
CA CYS A 592 45.25 -31.31 9.31
C CYS A 592 46.65 -31.47 8.70
N GLN A 593 46.78 -31.09 7.42
CA GLN A 593 48.06 -31.21 6.74
C GLN A 593 49.10 -30.21 7.29
N ALA A 594 48.68 -29.00 7.68
CA ALA A 594 49.53 -28.03 8.37
C ALA A 594 50.06 -28.59 9.68
N TYR A 595 49.22 -29.25 10.47
CA TYR A 595 49.65 -29.93 11.70
C TYR A 595 50.71 -31.00 11.42
N LYS A 596 50.47 -31.86 10.41
CA LYS A 596 51.43 -32.92 10.03
C LYS A 596 52.78 -32.41 9.56
N GLU A 597 52.81 -31.26 8.89
CA GLU A 597 54.05 -30.62 8.41
C GLU A 597 54.65 -29.64 9.45
N GLY A 598 54.05 -29.51 10.64
CA GLY A 598 54.55 -28.67 11.72
C GLY A 598 54.29 -27.17 11.56
N LEU A 599 53.33 -26.78 10.72
CA LEU A 599 52.92 -25.37 10.50
C LEU A 599 51.89 -24.95 11.57
N THR A 600 52.25 -25.12 12.83
CA THR A 600 51.38 -24.87 13.99
C THR A 600 51.77 -23.60 14.73
N SER A 601 50.88 -23.05 15.56
CA SER A 601 51.16 -21.80 16.27
C SER A 601 52.34 -21.93 17.24
N GLU A 602 52.52 -23.09 17.87
CA GLU A 602 53.68 -23.42 18.71
C GLU A 602 55.01 -23.30 17.96
N LYS A 603 55.01 -23.59 16.65
CA LYS A 603 56.20 -23.45 15.77
C LYS A 603 56.34 -22.05 15.18
N GLY A 604 55.54 -21.09 15.65
CA GLY A 604 55.61 -19.69 15.25
C GLY A 604 54.72 -19.33 14.05
N TYR A 605 53.79 -20.19 13.63
CA TYR A 605 52.80 -19.83 12.60
C TYR A 605 51.61 -19.07 13.22
N VAL A 606 50.97 -18.22 12.43
CA VAL A 606 49.76 -17.50 12.84
C VAL A 606 48.68 -17.76 11.81
N TRP A 607 47.57 -18.37 12.24
CA TRP A 607 46.46 -18.73 11.37
C TRP A 607 45.29 -17.78 11.55
N PHE A 608 44.82 -17.21 10.43
CA PHE A 608 43.53 -16.54 10.33
C PHE A 608 42.55 -17.45 9.60
N LEU A 609 41.48 -17.85 10.29
CA LEU A 609 40.40 -18.68 9.75
C LEU A 609 39.08 -17.88 9.73
N LEU A 610 38.06 -18.43 9.08
CA LEU A 610 36.74 -17.80 8.97
C LEU A 610 35.95 -17.91 10.29
N ASP A 611 35.30 -16.82 10.72
CA ASP A 611 34.61 -16.79 12.02
C ASP A 611 33.37 -17.70 12.09
N TRP A 612 32.71 -17.93 10.95
CA TRP A 612 31.46 -18.69 10.85
C TRP A 612 31.65 -20.22 10.86
N LEU A 613 32.87 -20.72 11.05
CA LEU A 613 33.10 -22.14 11.31
C LEU A 613 32.36 -22.58 12.60
N GLU A 614 31.67 -23.71 12.53
CA GLU A 614 30.97 -24.31 13.68
C GLU A 614 31.93 -24.56 14.85
N SER A 615 31.47 -24.50 16.10
CA SER A 615 32.34 -24.69 17.27
C SER A 615 33.10 -26.03 17.28
N ASN A 616 32.52 -27.05 16.65
CA ASN A 616 33.06 -28.39 16.50
C ASN A 616 33.64 -28.66 15.10
N TRP A 617 33.94 -27.64 14.29
CA TRP A 617 34.42 -27.83 12.91
C TRP A 617 35.65 -28.74 12.77
N TRP A 618 36.43 -28.87 13.85
CA TRP A 618 37.65 -29.67 13.96
C TRP A 618 37.39 -31.14 14.35
N ASP A 619 36.15 -31.52 14.67
CA ASP A 619 35.74 -32.89 15.04
C ASP A 619 35.76 -33.84 13.83
N VAL A 620 36.96 -34.27 13.45
CA VAL A 620 37.17 -35.16 12.30
C VAL A 620 36.58 -36.54 12.51
N ASP A 621 36.36 -37.00 13.76
CA ASP A 621 35.67 -38.26 14.03
C ASP A 621 34.22 -38.18 13.56
N PHE A 622 33.54 -37.05 13.84
CA PHE A 622 32.19 -36.81 13.33
C PHE A 622 32.17 -36.67 11.80
N TYR A 623 32.98 -35.78 11.22
CA TYR A 623 32.92 -35.46 9.78
C TYR A 623 33.45 -36.59 8.87
N ASN A 624 34.37 -37.44 9.33
CA ASN A 624 34.79 -38.64 8.59
C ASN A 624 33.81 -39.81 8.75
N SER A 625 32.89 -39.75 9.73
CA SER A 625 31.95 -40.85 9.97
C SER A 625 30.77 -40.85 9.00
N LYS A 626 30.11 -41.99 8.88
CA LYS A 626 28.83 -42.15 8.16
C LYS A 626 27.66 -41.35 8.78
N ARG A 627 27.86 -40.71 9.94
CA ARG A 627 26.85 -39.85 10.56
C ARG A 627 26.77 -38.48 9.88
N HIS A 628 27.85 -38.04 9.26
CA HIS A 628 27.85 -36.82 8.44
C HIS A 628 27.25 -37.10 7.06
N ALA A 629 26.44 -36.18 6.54
CA ALA A 629 25.71 -36.38 5.29
C ALA A 629 26.62 -36.54 4.05
N ALA A 630 27.81 -35.96 4.09
CA ALA A 630 28.86 -36.12 3.08
C ALA A 630 30.18 -36.50 3.77
N PRO A 631 30.40 -37.79 4.10
CA PRO A 631 31.58 -38.22 4.84
C PRO A 631 32.88 -37.78 4.18
N GLU A 632 33.79 -37.25 4.98
CA GLU A 632 35.10 -36.77 4.53
C GLU A 632 36.19 -37.84 4.74
N SER A 633 37.40 -37.54 4.25
CA SER A 633 38.58 -38.41 4.42
C SER A 633 39.79 -37.60 4.89
N VAL A 634 39.64 -36.94 6.03
CA VAL A 634 40.73 -36.16 6.64
C VAL A 634 41.62 -37.10 7.47
N PRO A 635 42.93 -37.23 7.15
CA PRO A 635 43.77 -38.30 7.70
C PRO A 635 44.37 -38.01 9.09
N CYS A 636 43.95 -36.95 9.79
CA CYS A 636 44.38 -36.64 11.15
C CYS A 636 43.45 -37.31 12.17
N SER A 637 43.97 -37.57 13.37
CA SER A 637 43.11 -37.93 14.50
C SER A 637 42.38 -36.69 15.03
N ASN A 638 41.31 -36.91 15.81
CA ASN A 638 40.62 -35.82 16.49
C ASN A 638 41.53 -35.07 17.47
N ASP A 639 42.44 -35.78 18.15
CA ASP A 639 43.42 -35.18 19.07
C ASP A 639 44.43 -34.29 18.34
N ASP A 640 44.86 -34.66 17.13
CA ASP A 640 45.75 -33.83 16.29
C ASP A 640 45.08 -32.49 15.94
N MET A 641 43.82 -32.56 15.47
CA MET A 641 43.05 -31.38 15.10
C MET A 641 42.73 -30.50 16.31
N LYS A 642 42.35 -31.13 17.43
CA LYS A 642 42.15 -30.46 18.70
C LYS A 642 43.42 -29.73 19.16
N THR A 643 44.57 -30.39 19.07
CA THR A 643 45.87 -29.80 19.41
C THR A 643 46.16 -28.58 18.53
N PHE A 644 45.94 -28.65 17.22
CA PHE A 644 46.09 -27.50 16.32
C PHE A 644 45.20 -26.32 16.76
N VAL A 645 43.93 -26.59 17.05
CA VAL A 645 42.96 -25.54 17.41
C VAL A 645 43.24 -24.95 18.79
N ASP A 646 43.65 -25.76 19.77
CA ASP A 646 43.97 -25.31 21.13
C ASP A 646 45.26 -24.49 21.21
N GLN A 647 46.04 -24.40 20.12
CA GLN A 647 47.14 -23.44 20.00
C GLN A 647 46.69 -22.03 19.60
N GLY A 648 45.40 -21.84 19.30
CA GLY A 648 44.78 -20.56 19.03
C GLY A 648 44.92 -20.11 17.57
N TYR A 649 43.78 -19.76 16.96
CA TYR A 649 43.71 -19.10 15.65
C TYR A 649 42.88 -17.82 15.73
N PHE A 650 43.13 -16.88 14.83
CA PHE A 650 42.43 -15.60 14.78
C PHE A 650 41.24 -15.65 13.83
N THR A 651 40.17 -14.95 14.20
CA THR A 651 39.01 -14.72 13.32
C THR A 651 38.60 -13.25 13.35
N LEU A 652 38.05 -12.79 12.23
CA LEU A 652 37.45 -11.47 12.09
C LEU A 652 35.96 -11.65 11.77
N SER A 653 35.11 -10.87 12.42
CA SER A 653 33.67 -10.82 12.11
C SER A 653 33.06 -9.46 12.38
N SER A 654 31.94 -9.19 11.72
CA SER A 654 31.09 -8.05 12.05
C SER A 654 30.17 -8.41 13.22
N PRO A 655 29.89 -7.48 14.16
CA PRO A 655 28.85 -7.68 15.15
C PRO A 655 27.49 -7.82 14.47
N PHE A 656 26.76 -8.87 14.82
CA PHE A 656 25.36 -9.00 14.43
C PHE A 656 24.45 -8.08 15.26
N PHE A 657 24.84 -7.76 16.49
CA PHE A 657 24.03 -6.95 17.40
C PHE A 657 24.86 -5.79 17.96
N GLY A 658 24.20 -4.67 18.24
CA GLY A 658 24.77 -3.62 19.07
C GLY A 658 24.88 -4.07 20.54
N ASP A 659 25.38 -3.18 21.39
CA ASP A 659 25.47 -3.42 22.83
C ASP A 659 24.09 -3.66 23.42
N ASP A 660 23.99 -4.60 24.38
CA ASP A 660 22.72 -5.05 24.96
C ASP A 660 21.88 -3.90 25.57
N GLU A 661 22.54 -2.89 26.13
CA GLU A 661 21.90 -1.72 26.75
C GLU A 661 21.74 -0.54 25.76
N GLN A 662 22.21 -0.67 24.51
CA GLN A 662 22.02 0.34 23.48
C GLN A 662 20.53 0.49 23.18
N LEU A 663 20.07 1.74 23.12
CA LEU A 663 18.73 2.07 22.64
C LEU A 663 18.62 1.79 21.14
N VAL A 664 17.43 1.36 20.72
CA VAL A 664 17.12 1.04 19.33
C VAL A 664 16.01 1.95 18.83
N GLU A 665 16.12 2.40 17.57
CA GLU A 665 15.05 3.08 16.85
C GLU A 665 13.77 2.21 16.86
N GLY A 666 12.62 2.81 17.19
CA GLY A 666 11.38 2.06 17.48
C GLY A 666 11.18 1.68 18.94
N GLY A 667 12.18 1.93 19.80
CA GLY A 667 12.08 1.91 21.26
C GLY A 667 12.56 0.61 21.92
N GLY A 668 13.01 0.76 23.18
CA GLY A 668 13.62 -0.30 23.98
C GLY A 668 15.11 -0.44 23.73
N THR A 669 15.70 -1.50 24.29
CA THR A 669 17.13 -1.84 24.12
C THR A 669 17.34 -3.05 23.22
N VAL A 670 18.57 -3.24 22.73
CA VAL A 670 18.96 -4.44 21.95
C VAL A 670 18.64 -5.72 22.72
N LYS A 671 18.90 -5.75 24.04
CA LYS A 671 18.56 -6.88 24.90
C LYS A 671 17.07 -7.19 24.91
N GLN A 672 16.23 -6.16 25.11
CA GLN A 672 14.78 -6.32 25.08
C GLN A 672 14.30 -6.80 23.70
N TRP A 673 14.92 -6.31 22.62
CA TRP A 673 14.62 -6.79 21.27
C TRP A 673 14.98 -8.27 21.11
N LYS A 674 16.17 -8.70 21.57
CA LYS A 674 16.60 -10.11 21.55
C LYS A 674 15.63 -11.02 22.30
N GLU A 675 15.12 -10.57 23.45
CA GLU A 675 14.11 -11.29 24.23
C GLU A 675 12.77 -11.43 23.47
N ARG A 676 12.28 -10.34 22.86
CA ARG A 676 11.07 -10.36 22.01
C ARG A 676 11.25 -11.27 20.80
N TYR A 677 12.39 -11.17 20.12
CA TYR A 677 12.73 -11.99 18.97
C TYR A 677 12.79 -13.47 19.33
N ARG A 678 13.48 -13.82 20.43
CA ARG A 678 13.55 -15.19 20.97
C ARG A 678 12.16 -15.76 21.23
N SER A 679 11.31 -15.00 21.94
CA SER A 679 9.93 -15.41 22.22
C SER A 679 9.13 -15.65 20.93
N THR A 680 9.32 -14.78 19.92
CA THR A 680 8.60 -14.86 18.65
C THR A 680 9.01 -16.07 17.83
N VAL A 681 10.32 -16.32 17.66
CA VAL A 681 10.81 -17.49 16.91
C VAL A 681 10.41 -18.80 17.58
N THR A 682 10.47 -18.87 18.92
CA THR A 682 9.98 -20.05 19.67
C THR A 682 8.49 -20.29 19.44
N LYS A 683 7.66 -19.24 19.53
CA LYS A 683 6.21 -19.34 19.28
C LYS A 683 5.89 -19.79 17.85
N GLN A 684 6.66 -19.31 16.87
CA GLN A 684 6.50 -19.67 15.46
C GLN A 684 7.18 -20.98 15.07
N LYS A 685 7.88 -21.67 15.99
CA LYS A 685 8.68 -22.86 15.72
C LYS A 685 9.72 -22.64 14.61
N LYS A 686 10.33 -21.44 14.59
CA LYS A 686 11.41 -21.07 13.68
C LYS A 686 12.74 -21.04 14.46
N GLU A 687 13.83 -21.34 13.77
CA GLU A 687 15.17 -21.25 14.35
C GLU A 687 15.61 -19.78 14.50
N TRP A 688 16.42 -19.52 15.53
CA TRP A 688 17.04 -18.22 15.76
C TRP A 688 18.07 -17.93 14.67
N SER A 689 18.08 -16.70 14.17
CA SER A 689 19.15 -16.21 13.27
C SER A 689 19.70 -14.88 13.76
N ASP A 690 21.02 -14.76 13.76
CA ASP A 690 21.69 -13.51 14.06
C ASP A 690 21.52 -12.47 12.92
N TYR A 691 21.32 -12.92 11.68
CA TYR A 691 21.05 -12.06 10.51
C TYR A 691 19.68 -11.37 10.57
N ALA A 692 18.80 -11.79 11.48
CA ALA A 692 17.51 -11.14 11.71
C ALA A 692 17.66 -9.68 12.14
N SER A 693 18.76 -9.33 12.81
CA SER A 693 19.13 -7.95 13.16
C SER A 693 19.34 -7.07 11.92
N PHE A 694 20.07 -7.55 10.92
CA PHE A 694 20.31 -6.82 9.67
C PHE A 694 19.05 -6.73 8.81
N ALA A 695 18.21 -7.78 8.81
CA ALA A 695 16.93 -7.79 8.11
C ALA A 695 15.94 -6.79 8.72
N HIS A 696 15.91 -6.72 10.05
CA HIS A 696 15.15 -5.74 10.81
C HIS A 696 15.57 -4.31 10.45
N ASP A 697 16.87 -4.03 10.52
CA ASP A 697 17.42 -2.71 10.27
C ASP A 697 17.31 -2.29 8.79
N ALA A 698 17.22 -3.25 7.85
CA ALA A 698 16.94 -2.97 6.44
C ALA A 698 15.53 -2.39 6.24
N VAL A 699 14.53 -2.94 6.94
CA VAL A 699 13.15 -2.41 6.89
C VAL A 699 13.08 -1.02 7.53
N TRP A 700 13.75 -0.82 8.67
CA TRP A 700 13.86 0.50 9.30
C TRP A 700 14.55 1.54 8.42
N THR A 701 15.61 1.14 7.71
CA THR A 701 16.28 2.01 6.73
C THR A 701 15.32 2.51 5.66
N TYR A 702 14.49 1.62 5.09
CA TYR A 702 13.46 2.03 4.13
C TYR A 702 12.41 2.96 4.76
N ALA A 703 11.97 2.69 6.00
CA ALA A 703 10.99 3.54 6.67
C ALA A 703 11.51 4.95 6.94
N VAL A 704 12.74 5.09 7.45
CA VAL A 704 13.37 6.39 7.72
C VAL A 704 13.58 7.16 6.42
N ALA A 705 14.15 6.53 5.39
CA ALA A 705 14.35 7.17 4.09
C ALA A 705 13.03 7.56 3.42
N LEU A 706 11.99 6.71 3.54
CA LEU A 706 10.67 6.99 2.98
C LEU A 706 10.00 8.15 3.72
N ASN A 707 10.12 8.21 5.04
CA ASN A 707 9.60 9.32 5.83
C ASN A 707 10.20 10.66 5.37
N GLN A 708 11.50 10.70 5.09
CA GLN A 708 12.15 11.90 4.54
C GLN A 708 11.67 12.21 3.12
N LEU A 709 11.53 11.19 2.26
CA LEU A 709 11.02 11.36 0.90
C LEU A 709 9.62 11.95 0.89
N LEU A 710 8.70 11.43 1.72
CA LEU A 710 7.30 11.88 1.78
C LEU A 710 7.11 13.25 2.42
N LYS A 711 8.01 13.65 3.34
CA LYS A 711 8.04 15.02 3.87
C LYS A 711 8.40 16.04 2.78
N ASN A 712 9.23 15.65 1.81
CA ASN A 712 9.68 16.54 0.74
C ASN A 712 8.85 16.43 -0.55
N ASP A 713 8.17 15.30 -0.79
CA ASP A 713 7.28 15.07 -1.93
C ASP A 713 6.15 14.10 -1.53
N SER A 714 4.98 14.64 -1.21
CA SER A 714 3.80 13.87 -0.81
C SER A 714 3.26 12.95 -1.90
N SER A 715 3.63 13.20 -3.18
CA SER A 715 3.25 12.37 -4.34
C SER A 715 4.27 11.29 -4.69
N ALA A 716 5.36 11.17 -3.94
CA ALA A 716 6.49 10.31 -4.29
C ALA A 716 6.10 8.83 -4.44
N LEU A 717 5.11 8.34 -3.70
CA LEU A 717 4.64 6.95 -3.79
C LEU A 717 4.05 6.61 -5.16
N ASP A 718 3.43 7.57 -5.85
CA ASP A 718 2.83 7.35 -7.17
C ASP A 718 3.87 7.30 -8.29
N LYS A 719 5.11 7.69 -7.99
CA LYS A 719 6.21 7.80 -8.95
C LYS A 719 7.46 7.07 -8.46
N ILE A 720 7.33 6.18 -7.48
CA ILE A 720 8.46 5.57 -6.76
C ILE A 720 9.40 4.78 -7.70
N ASP A 721 8.85 4.27 -8.80
CA ASP A 721 9.50 3.50 -9.86
C ASP A 721 10.03 4.36 -11.01
N THR A 722 9.95 5.69 -10.92
CA THR A 722 10.58 6.59 -11.88
C THR A 722 12.04 6.82 -11.51
N ASN A 723 12.92 6.97 -12.50
CA ASN A 723 14.35 7.20 -12.28
C ASN A 723 14.63 8.40 -11.36
N SER A 724 13.87 9.49 -11.49
CA SER A 724 14.02 10.67 -10.63
C SER A 724 13.69 10.37 -9.16
N THR A 725 12.57 9.71 -8.89
CA THR A 725 12.13 9.45 -7.52
C THR A 725 12.95 8.33 -6.87
N SER A 726 13.26 7.26 -7.60
CA SER A 726 14.10 6.17 -7.09
C SER A 726 15.52 6.65 -6.79
N ALA A 727 16.10 7.54 -7.62
CA ALA A 727 17.38 8.17 -7.34
C ALA A 727 17.33 9.09 -6.10
N LYS A 728 16.23 9.85 -5.91
CA LYS A 728 16.03 10.62 -4.67
C LYS A 728 15.89 9.71 -3.45
N PHE A 729 15.14 8.61 -3.57
CA PHE A 729 14.97 7.64 -2.49
C PHE A 729 16.31 7.01 -2.10
N GLY A 730 17.13 6.59 -3.09
CA GLY A 730 18.49 6.10 -2.87
C GLY A 730 19.41 7.13 -2.19
N ARG A 731 19.26 8.43 -2.49
CA ARG A 731 19.99 9.50 -1.78
C ARG A 731 19.57 9.61 -0.31
N TYR A 732 18.28 9.50 0.00
CA TYR A 732 17.82 9.50 1.40
C TYR A 732 18.33 8.27 2.13
N ILE A 733 18.32 7.08 1.51
CA ILE A 733 18.93 5.87 2.09
C ILE A 733 20.41 6.10 2.41
N GLN A 734 21.17 6.73 1.50
CA GLN A 734 22.57 7.04 1.71
C GLN A 734 22.82 8.00 2.90
N GLN A 735 21.82 8.81 3.28
CA GLN A 735 21.86 9.80 4.35
C GLN A 735 21.29 9.28 5.68
N VAL A 736 20.74 8.06 5.70
CA VAL A 736 20.22 7.44 6.92
C VAL A 736 21.34 7.26 7.93
N ASP A 737 21.05 7.63 9.18
CA ASP A 737 21.92 7.49 10.35
C ASP A 737 21.06 7.31 11.60
N PHE A 738 20.97 6.08 12.11
CA PHE A 738 20.21 5.76 13.32
C PHE A 738 20.84 4.59 14.08
N LEU A 739 20.42 4.38 15.33
CA LEU A 739 20.81 3.23 16.13
C LEU A 739 19.81 2.08 15.91
N GLY A 740 20.21 1.09 15.12
CA GLY A 740 19.43 -0.14 14.90
C GLY A 740 19.77 -1.25 15.89
N VAL A 741 19.15 -2.41 15.70
CA VAL A 741 19.38 -3.61 16.52
C VAL A 741 20.80 -4.14 16.31
N SER A 742 21.30 -4.02 15.10
CA SER A 742 22.65 -4.42 14.72
C SER A 742 23.72 -3.36 15.04
N GLY A 743 23.37 -2.33 15.82
CA GLY A 743 24.23 -1.17 16.12
C GLY A 743 23.92 0.02 15.22
N ARG A 744 24.84 0.98 15.12
CA ARG A 744 24.63 2.17 14.27
C ARG A 744 24.53 1.77 12.79
N VAL A 745 23.48 2.24 12.13
CA VAL A 745 23.19 1.99 10.72
C VAL A 745 23.45 3.28 9.95
N HIS A 746 24.53 3.29 9.18
CA HIS A 746 24.87 4.38 8.29
C HIS A 746 25.62 3.83 7.07
N PHE A 747 25.47 4.49 5.93
CA PHE A 747 26.00 4.00 4.67
C PHE A 747 27.16 4.86 4.18
N ASN A 748 28.12 4.22 3.52
CA ASN A 748 29.16 4.85 2.72
C ASN A 748 29.12 4.24 1.32
N LYS A 749 28.65 5.04 0.34
CA LYS A 749 28.43 4.58 -1.03
C LYS A 749 27.73 3.22 -1.04
N GLY A 750 26.51 3.11 -0.52
CA GLY A 750 25.69 1.89 -0.51
C GLY A 750 26.08 0.79 0.49
N ASP A 751 27.31 0.75 1.00
CA ASP A 751 27.74 -0.24 1.98
C ASP A 751 27.58 0.32 3.39
N ARG A 752 27.12 -0.51 4.32
CA ARG A 752 27.14 -0.16 5.73
C ARG A 752 28.54 -0.29 6.29
N LEU A 753 28.99 0.73 7.02
CA LEU A 753 30.20 0.65 7.84
C LEU A 753 29.85 0.05 9.20
N SER A 754 30.62 -0.95 9.63
CA SER A 754 30.48 -1.57 10.94
C SER A 754 31.83 -1.72 11.63
N ASP A 755 31.82 -1.86 12.94
CA ASP A 755 33.01 -2.29 13.67
C ASP A 755 33.36 -3.74 13.29
N ILE A 756 34.64 -4.08 13.39
CA ILE A 756 35.14 -5.43 13.10
C ILE A 756 35.68 -6.00 14.40
N ILE A 757 35.10 -7.10 14.86
CA ILE A 757 35.52 -7.82 16.06
C ILE A 757 36.67 -8.76 15.69
N ILE A 758 37.74 -8.72 16.49
CA ILE A 758 38.89 -9.60 16.36
C ILE A 758 38.89 -10.57 17.54
N LYS A 759 38.84 -11.88 17.24
CA LYS A 759 38.82 -12.94 18.25
C LYS A 759 39.99 -13.88 18.08
N GLN A 760 40.43 -14.46 19.20
CA GLN A 760 41.24 -15.67 19.23
C GLN A 760 40.36 -16.84 19.67
N LYS A 761 40.34 -17.91 18.89
CA LYS A 761 39.50 -19.08 19.15
C LYS A 761 40.33 -20.30 19.52
N PHE A 762 39.79 -21.07 20.47
CA PHE A 762 40.29 -22.35 20.97
C PHE A 762 39.14 -23.36 20.95
N THR A 763 39.39 -24.64 21.26
CA THR A 763 38.29 -25.61 21.28
C THR A 763 37.32 -25.40 22.44
N SER A 764 37.81 -24.91 23.58
CA SER A 764 37.04 -24.77 24.82
C SER A 764 36.41 -23.39 25.00
N HIS A 765 36.97 -22.35 24.39
CA HIS A 765 36.55 -20.97 24.59
C HIS A 765 36.99 -20.06 23.42
N SER A 766 36.51 -18.83 23.42
CA SER A 766 36.93 -17.77 22.49
C SER A 766 37.16 -16.48 23.27
N VAL A 767 38.23 -15.76 22.92
CA VAL A 767 38.62 -14.50 23.55
C VAL A 767 38.45 -13.37 22.54
N THR A 768 37.69 -12.34 22.89
CA THR A 768 37.64 -11.11 22.09
C THR A 768 38.85 -10.25 22.44
N ILE A 769 39.72 -9.99 21.45
CA ILE A 769 40.97 -9.25 21.66
C ILE A 769 40.70 -7.74 21.60
N GLY A 770 39.81 -7.34 20.69
CA GLY A 770 39.38 -5.97 20.52
C GLY A 770 38.67 -5.77 19.19
N ASN A 771 38.50 -4.51 18.81
CA ASN A 771 37.75 -4.10 17.64
C ASN A 771 38.55 -3.15 16.74
N PHE A 772 38.33 -3.23 15.43
CA PHE A 772 38.67 -2.12 14.54
C PHE A 772 37.45 -1.20 14.42
N ILE A 773 37.63 0.07 14.79
CA ILE A 773 36.57 1.07 14.76
C ILE A 773 36.84 2.05 13.62
N HIS A 774 35.85 2.22 12.76
CA HIS A 774 35.90 3.18 11.65
C HIS A 774 35.91 4.62 12.19
N ALA A 775 36.74 5.51 11.63
CA ALA A 775 36.72 6.92 11.99
C ALA A 775 35.56 7.64 11.28
N HIS A 776 34.75 8.35 12.05
CA HIS A 776 33.44 8.87 11.63
C HIS A 776 33.51 10.22 10.87
N LYS A 777 34.56 10.45 10.07
CA LYS A 777 34.71 11.71 9.34
C LYS A 777 34.04 11.62 7.95
N PRO A 778 33.16 12.57 7.57
CA PRO A 778 32.61 12.60 6.22
C PRO A 778 33.76 12.68 5.20
N ASN A 779 33.74 11.80 4.20
CA ASN A 779 34.74 11.60 3.14
C ASN A 779 36.05 10.89 3.52
N ALA A 780 36.24 10.47 4.78
CA ALA A 780 37.41 9.69 5.16
C ALA A 780 37.19 8.20 4.84
N THR A 781 37.30 7.86 3.56
CA THR A 781 37.39 6.45 3.14
C THR A 781 38.69 5.88 3.66
N TYR A 782 38.63 4.73 4.36
CA TYR A 782 39.78 4.01 4.91
C TYR A 782 40.50 4.68 6.09
N SER A 783 39.75 5.31 7.00
CA SER A 783 40.28 5.78 8.28
C SER A 783 39.59 5.08 9.45
N GLY A 784 40.37 4.69 10.45
CA GLY A 784 39.92 3.97 11.64
C GLY A 784 41.11 3.59 12.50
N GLY A 785 40.87 2.90 13.60
CA GLY A 785 41.93 2.47 14.50
C GLY A 785 41.58 1.17 15.22
N LEU A 786 42.62 0.42 15.59
CA LEU A 786 42.48 -0.70 16.50
C LEU A 786 42.25 -0.20 17.92
N GLN A 787 41.20 -0.71 18.55
CA GLN A 787 40.95 -0.59 19.98
C GLN A 787 40.99 -1.98 20.56
N TRP A 788 42.14 -2.37 21.12
CA TRP A 788 42.35 -3.71 21.60
C TRP A 788 43.34 -3.76 22.75
N ASN A 789 43.36 -4.89 23.46
CA ASN A 789 44.36 -5.18 24.48
C ASN A 789 45.22 -6.36 24.03
N PRO A 790 46.37 -6.14 23.39
CA PRO A 790 47.19 -7.23 22.84
C PRO A 790 47.71 -8.20 23.92
N ASN A 791 47.70 -7.80 25.20
CA ASN A 791 48.07 -8.69 26.32
C ASN A 791 47.05 -9.80 26.58
N THR A 792 45.84 -9.73 26.01
CA THR A 792 44.86 -10.82 26.10
C THR A 792 45.11 -11.94 25.11
N ILE A 793 46.05 -11.76 24.18
CA ILE A 793 46.39 -12.76 23.17
C ILE A 793 47.29 -13.81 23.81
N THR A 794 46.91 -15.07 23.68
CA THR A 794 47.74 -16.20 24.09
C THR A 794 48.58 -16.65 22.91
N TRP A 795 49.89 -16.42 22.98
CA TRP A 795 50.82 -16.95 21.98
C TRP A 795 51.34 -18.31 22.45
N ALA A 796 51.07 -19.37 21.68
CA ALA A 796 51.61 -20.71 21.96
C ALA A 796 53.14 -20.74 22.17
N PRO A 797 53.99 -19.99 21.42
CA PRO A 797 55.43 -19.94 21.66
C PRO A 797 55.83 -19.00 22.82
N GLY A 798 54.88 -18.38 23.52
CA GLY A 798 55.10 -17.41 24.60
C GLY A 798 55.56 -16.02 24.16
N THR A 799 55.83 -15.82 22.87
CA THR A 799 56.25 -14.55 22.27
C THR A 799 55.49 -14.28 20.99
N ILE A 800 55.43 -13.02 20.55
CA ILE A 800 54.79 -12.65 19.28
C ILE A 800 55.62 -13.24 18.13
N PRO A 801 55.04 -14.10 17.27
CA PRO A 801 55.78 -14.67 16.16
C PRO A 801 56.21 -13.61 15.13
N SER A 802 57.41 -13.78 14.58
CA SER A 802 57.89 -13.05 13.39
C SER A 802 57.11 -13.49 12.16
N ASP A 803 56.94 -12.62 11.16
CA ASP A 803 56.27 -12.92 9.88
C ASP A 803 57.07 -13.81 8.92
N VAL A 804 58.34 -14.05 9.26
CA VAL A 804 59.25 -14.98 8.60
C VAL A 804 59.98 -15.81 9.66
N LEU A 805 60.05 -17.12 9.46
CA LEU A 805 60.88 -18.00 10.30
C LEU A 805 62.36 -17.61 10.15
N PRO A 806 63.15 -17.66 11.24
CA PRO A 806 64.59 -17.47 11.16
C PRO A 806 65.16 -18.49 10.16
N GLY A 807 65.83 -18.00 9.11
CA GLY A 807 66.60 -18.88 8.25
C GLY A 807 67.75 -19.51 9.05
N GLU A 808 68.22 -20.68 8.64
CA GLU A 808 69.54 -21.16 9.04
C GLU A 808 70.59 -20.14 8.59
N PHE A 809 70.84 -19.15 9.42
CA PHE A 809 71.92 -18.18 9.28
C PHE A 809 72.84 -18.28 10.50
N LEU A 810 73.10 -19.51 10.97
CA LEU A 810 74.03 -19.80 12.06
C LEU A 810 74.71 -21.17 11.90
N GLN A 811 75.33 -21.43 10.74
CA GLN A 811 76.33 -22.51 10.63
C GLN A 811 77.45 -22.29 9.60
N PHE A 812 77.80 -21.04 9.30
CA PHE A 812 78.96 -20.70 8.44
C PHE A 812 79.77 -19.48 8.91
N ILE A 813 79.83 -19.19 10.22
CA ILE A 813 80.76 -18.19 10.80
C ILE A 813 81.64 -18.80 11.91
N TYR A 814 81.98 -20.09 11.82
CA TYR A 814 83.06 -20.70 12.63
C TYR A 814 83.91 -21.69 11.82
N SER A 815 84.17 -21.38 10.54
CA SER A 815 85.23 -22.03 9.75
C SER A 815 86.20 -21.04 9.09
N LEU A 816 86.13 -19.76 9.48
CA LEU A 816 87.12 -18.73 9.15
C LEU A 816 87.36 -17.85 10.40
N PHE A 817 87.97 -18.46 11.43
CA PHE A 817 88.92 -17.84 12.35
C PHE A 817 89.84 -18.92 12.91
#